data_AF-A0A0C9V2J7-F1
#
_entry.id   AF-A0A0C9V2J7-F1
#
_cell.length_a   1.000
_cell.length_b   1.000
_cell.length_c   1.000
_cell.angle_alpha   90.00
_cell.angle_beta   90.00
_cell.angle_gamma   90.00
#
_symmetry.space_group_name_H-M   'P 1'
#
loop_
_entity.id
_entity.type
_entity.pdbx_description
1 polymer ?
#
loop_
_entity_poly.entity_id
_entity_poly.type
_entity_poly.pdbx_seq_one_letter_code
_entity_poly.pdbx_strand_id
1 'polypeptide(L)'
;MALSFEQLDTLKTVQNTLESAGIFSESIRFSNPAISDLRDSLSSTLGGAEHHPLISLIKYSAPFSRDFSPEEIHNGCNKSTRKSYVSSIIHHPQGAVVEYPETGSAIGKAAIIQYSLGEPKGSKKDVECFLLRSSGSGLPGVQCTQVKLACTGFKRCNFNTSLSAPSLSDETPGAWQEVFQKTLALICAVQDSGCPFSSESIDGEIDGSSFDKDEDESDISNVPTASTLYEILRDNRAGEKESSQCTGPHNLINLLGEIDTVYLEALFHDDLPTILQFEQRAQVAGFGPLVPCTALFSAREQKMLCPNFHRTQEGKLTRGTIRHISDCPARFEFYYPNDPTDCPYVAVVCRNPHSHPNPTPTRTPRIIKELIEEFLLKLGWRLADATPRRLHTESSFLSDLHRLLGWSKARDPTLSDLHPSLGNMHHTGRIIQEVRSRVYPYGTGFEAAGNICKEHAILNNEFTYVRCVETHDLKGHAAFRLIVCMFPAMSALLLSTKCISIDTSFKRVHQWQEFEIEAWFSQYDRSIVFARALMNSQSAEAHLILFQRIFGIAEKDTGRELRMRHIHGDELDTVTADGHRGQAIGNWGRLCQSKCQSMAGYCAYEPTKALHALTPTDHLKRCYHYCFSHHTRHVRALRGQVEENVRTSMMALASAEELPAPIYDLVISTILSGGKKAVDWLKDKEAADGWALAAIYRPKSKIPLDVWKAAPSTSNGNEQAHRNINRDGTKLSVLAVIQFGQGVDFCQLESIDTFILHGVRHHDQAQTHFRRVGHALIRSAAVQLRTVQDNDSELEKSYIQLSKWQEDTQKQTVALKRALENGEV
;
A
#
# COMPACT_ATOMS: atom_id res chain seq x y z
N MET A 1 7.78 21.19 -27.25
CA MET A 1 7.92 21.84 -28.56
C MET A 1 6.56 21.83 -29.24
N ALA A 2 5.99 23.00 -29.54
CA ALA A 2 4.70 23.09 -30.22
C ALA A 2 4.86 22.75 -31.71
N LEU A 3 4.01 21.88 -32.23
CA LEU A 3 4.01 21.53 -33.65
C LEU A 3 3.57 22.76 -34.47
N SER A 4 4.23 22.96 -35.62
CA SER A 4 3.89 24.04 -36.55
C SER A 4 2.51 23.81 -37.19
N PHE A 5 1.89 24.89 -37.68
CA PHE A 5 0.58 24.84 -38.33
C PHE A 5 0.55 23.87 -39.52
N GLU A 6 1.65 23.78 -40.26
CA GLU A 6 1.83 22.84 -41.38
C GLU A 6 1.85 21.37 -40.92
N GLN A 7 2.41 21.08 -39.74
CA GLN A 7 2.43 19.72 -39.18
C GLN A 7 1.05 19.28 -38.69
N LEU A 8 0.25 20.23 -38.17
CA LEU A 8 -1.15 20.01 -37.78
C LEU A 8 -2.06 19.74 -38.99
N ASP A 9 -1.82 20.46 -40.09
CA ASP A 9 -2.55 20.26 -41.35
C ASP A 9 -2.18 18.92 -42.02
N THR A 10 -0.90 18.53 -41.93
CA THR A 10 -0.42 17.22 -42.39
C THR A 10 -1.06 16.08 -41.59
N LEU A 11 -1.16 16.22 -40.26
CA LEU A 11 -1.81 15.23 -39.39
C LEU A 11 -3.31 15.08 -39.68
N LYS A 12 -4.02 16.18 -39.92
CA LYS A 12 -5.43 16.15 -40.34
C LYS A 12 -5.61 15.49 -41.70
N THR A 13 -4.68 15.74 -42.62
CA THR A 13 -4.70 15.12 -43.95
C THR A 13 -4.46 13.61 -43.85
N VAL A 14 -3.50 13.18 -43.01
CA VAL A 14 -3.24 11.77 -42.72
C VAL A 14 -4.44 11.10 -42.06
N GLN A 15 -5.08 11.75 -41.08
CA GLN A 15 -6.29 11.23 -40.44
C GLN A 15 -7.44 11.04 -41.43
N ASN A 16 -7.73 12.04 -42.25
CA ASN A 16 -8.76 11.94 -43.30
C ASN A 16 -8.45 10.85 -44.32
N THR A 17 -7.16 10.65 -44.64
CA THR A 17 -6.73 9.58 -45.55
C THR A 17 -6.94 8.21 -44.93
N LEU A 18 -6.65 8.03 -43.64
CA LEU A 18 -6.84 6.78 -42.90
C LEU A 18 -8.31 6.44 -42.66
N GLU A 19 -9.15 7.45 -42.44
CA GLU A 19 -10.61 7.30 -42.35
C GLU A 19 -11.22 6.95 -43.73
N SER A 20 -10.76 7.58 -44.82
CA SER A 20 -11.17 7.23 -46.18
C SER A 20 -10.70 5.85 -46.64
N ALA A 21 -9.63 5.33 -46.04
CA ALA A 21 -9.11 3.99 -46.26
C ALA A 21 -9.84 2.91 -45.44
N GLY A 22 -10.81 3.28 -44.59
CA GLY A 22 -11.62 2.34 -43.81
C GLY A 22 -10.88 1.66 -42.65
N ILE A 23 -9.74 2.20 -42.22
CA ILE A 23 -8.90 1.62 -41.15
C ILE A 23 -9.47 1.93 -39.75
N PHE A 24 -10.28 2.99 -39.62
CA PHE A 24 -11.05 3.32 -38.41
C PHE A 24 -12.55 3.25 -38.70
N SER A 25 -13.28 2.35 -38.03
CA SER A 25 -14.72 2.13 -38.26
C SER A 25 -15.65 2.60 -37.14
N GLU A 26 -15.15 3.18 -36.04
CA GLU A 26 -16.00 3.63 -34.94
C GLU A 26 -15.67 5.04 -34.48
N SER A 27 -16.56 5.98 -34.78
CA SER A 27 -16.69 7.21 -34.01
C SER A 27 -17.21 6.83 -32.61
N ILE A 28 -16.38 6.93 -31.58
CA ILE A 28 -16.85 6.77 -30.20
C ILE A 28 -17.79 7.94 -29.88
N ARG A 29 -19.09 7.70 -30.04
CA ARG A 29 -20.14 8.67 -29.68
C ARG A 29 -20.30 8.68 -28.16
N PHE A 30 -19.59 9.58 -27.49
CA PHE A 30 -19.97 10.00 -26.13
C PHE A 30 -21.08 11.04 -26.26
N SER A 31 -22.31 10.62 -25.99
CA SER A 31 -23.52 11.41 -26.06
C SER A 31 -23.63 12.39 -24.88
N ASN A 32 -22.93 13.53 -24.96
CA ASN A 32 -23.42 14.82 -24.45
C ASN A 32 -22.56 16.00 -24.99
N PRO A 33 -23.08 16.89 -25.85
CA PRO A 33 -22.28 17.96 -26.46
C PRO A 33 -21.74 18.98 -25.44
N ALA A 34 -22.47 19.25 -24.35
CA ALA A 34 -22.01 20.15 -23.28
C ALA A 34 -20.81 19.61 -22.46
N ILE A 35 -20.55 18.30 -22.53
CA ILE A 35 -19.41 17.66 -21.86
C ILE A 35 -18.19 17.61 -22.80
N SER A 36 -18.42 17.61 -24.12
CA SER A 36 -17.36 17.72 -25.14
C SER A 36 -16.64 19.05 -25.04
N ASP A 37 -17.37 20.17 -24.98
CA ASP A 37 -16.74 21.50 -24.90
C ASP A 37 -15.93 21.72 -23.61
N LEU A 38 -16.39 21.10 -22.50
CA LEU A 38 -15.63 21.06 -21.24
C LEU A 38 -14.41 20.16 -21.33
N ARG A 39 -14.51 19.00 -22.00
CA ARG A 39 -13.41 18.05 -22.24
C ARG A 39 -12.34 18.61 -23.19
N ASP A 40 -12.76 19.31 -24.23
CA ASP A 40 -11.87 19.93 -25.21
C ASP A 40 -11.20 21.17 -24.60
N SER A 41 -11.90 21.91 -23.74
CA SER A 41 -11.30 22.94 -22.87
C SER A 41 -10.35 22.34 -21.83
N LEU A 42 -10.70 21.21 -21.20
CA LEU A 42 -9.83 20.49 -20.24
C LEU A 42 -8.54 19.98 -20.91
N SER A 43 -8.63 19.50 -22.15
CA SER A 43 -7.50 18.93 -22.88
C SER A 43 -6.60 19.99 -23.52
N SER A 44 -7.17 21.13 -23.94
CA SER A 44 -6.44 22.25 -24.54
C SER A 44 -5.67 23.13 -23.53
N THR A 45 -5.98 23.04 -22.23
CA THR A 45 -5.46 24.01 -21.22
C THR A 45 -4.38 23.42 -20.30
N LEU A 46 -3.96 22.17 -20.52
CA LEU A 46 -2.89 21.50 -19.76
C LEU A 46 -1.47 22.02 -20.04
N GLY A 47 -1.32 23.09 -20.84
CA GLY A 47 -0.05 23.68 -21.26
C GLY A 47 0.32 25.05 -20.66
N GLY A 48 -0.46 25.62 -19.74
CA GLY A 48 -0.23 26.99 -19.23
C GLY A 48 -0.22 27.09 -17.70
N ALA A 49 0.62 27.99 -17.17
CA ALA A 49 0.86 28.23 -15.74
C ALA A 49 -0.20 29.10 -15.03
N GLU A 50 -1.40 29.27 -15.60
CA GLU A 50 -2.47 30.08 -15.01
C GLU A 50 -3.50 29.22 -14.27
N HIS A 51 -4.14 29.80 -13.24
CA HIS A 51 -5.15 29.17 -12.41
C HIS A 51 -6.23 28.46 -13.24
N HIS A 52 -6.52 27.20 -12.93
CA HIS A 52 -7.52 26.43 -13.69
C HIS A 52 -8.92 27.07 -13.53
N PRO A 53 -9.64 27.42 -14.62
CA PRO A 53 -10.97 28.06 -14.53
C PRO A 53 -12.03 27.20 -13.84
N LEU A 54 -11.76 25.90 -13.62
CA LEU A 54 -12.63 24.99 -12.88
C LEU A 54 -12.55 25.20 -11.37
N ILE A 55 -11.48 25.77 -10.81
CA ILE A 55 -11.38 26.03 -9.36
C ILE A 55 -12.46 27.00 -8.93
N SER A 56 -12.62 28.10 -9.67
CA SER A 56 -13.64 29.11 -9.42
C SER A 56 -15.06 28.54 -9.50
N LEU A 57 -15.25 27.46 -10.26
CA LEU A 57 -16.53 26.78 -10.44
C LEU A 57 -16.76 25.68 -9.38
N ILE A 58 -15.69 25.01 -8.92
CA ILE A 58 -15.73 23.96 -7.88
C ILE A 58 -15.82 24.55 -6.47
N LYS A 59 -15.04 25.60 -6.18
CA LYS A 59 -15.07 26.36 -4.91
C LYS A 59 -15.94 27.59 -5.00
N TYR A 60 -16.96 27.53 -5.86
CA TYR A 60 -17.87 28.63 -6.09
C TYR A 60 -18.68 28.91 -4.81
N SER A 61 -18.49 30.09 -4.23
CA SER A 61 -19.35 30.60 -3.18
C SER A 61 -20.49 31.38 -3.82
N ALA A 62 -21.73 30.91 -3.66
CA ALA A 62 -22.89 31.59 -4.21
C ALA A 62 -23.03 33.00 -3.61
N PRO A 63 -23.22 34.04 -4.44
CA PRO A 63 -23.61 35.36 -3.95
C PRO A 63 -25.02 35.28 -3.35
N PHE A 64 -25.32 36.20 -2.44
CA PHE A 64 -26.66 36.32 -1.86
C PHE A 64 -27.71 36.61 -2.93
N SER A 65 -28.94 36.13 -2.71
CA SER A 65 -30.04 36.40 -3.62
C SER A 65 -30.35 37.88 -3.73
N ARG A 66 -30.61 38.33 -4.96
CA ARG A 66 -31.05 39.70 -5.26
C ARG A 66 -32.58 39.70 -5.32
N ASP A 67 -33.22 40.53 -4.50
CA ASP A 67 -34.66 40.76 -4.58
C ASP A 67 -35.03 41.48 -5.88
N PHE A 68 -36.19 41.13 -6.46
CA PHE A 68 -36.71 41.86 -7.62
C PHE A 68 -37.17 43.26 -7.22
N SER A 69 -36.78 44.26 -7.99
CA SER A 69 -37.25 45.64 -7.82
C SER A 69 -38.75 45.78 -8.15
N PRO A 70 -39.44 46.80 -7.61
CA PRO A 70 -40.85 47.05 -7.91
C PRO A 70 -41.13 47.20 -9.42
N GLU A 71 -40.19 47.77 -10.18
CA GLU A 71 -40.27 47.92 -11.64
C GLU A 71 -40.15 46.58 -12.36
N GLU A 72 -39.25 45.70 -11.93
CA GLU A 72 -39.10 44.34 -12.49
C GLU A 72 -40.34 43.48 -12.20
N ILE A 73 -40.97 43.64 -11.04
CA ILE A 73 -42.23 42.98 -10.69
C ILE A 73 -43.37 43.50 -11.58
N HIS A 74 -43.44 44.82 -11.79
CA HIS A 74 -44.44 45.44 -12.66
C HIS A 74 -44.32 44.96 -14.11
N ASN A 75 -43.08 44.80 -14.59
CA ASN A 75 -42.77 44.26 -15.92
C ASN A 75 -42.91 42.73 -16.01
N GLY A 76 -43.29 42.06 -14.92
CA GLY A 76 -43.50 40.62 -14.87
C GLY A 76 -42.21 39.79 -14.97
N CYS A 77 -41.03 40.38 -14.74
CA CYS A 77 -39.74 39.68 -14.76
C CYS A 77 -39.59 38.64 -13.64
N ASN A 78 -40.46 38.67 -12.64
CA ASN A 78 -40.51 37.71 -11.55
C ASN A 78 -41.41 36.49 -11.82
N LYS A 79 -42.03 36.40 -13.01
CA LYS A 79 -42.90 35.27 -13.40
C LYS A 79 -42.05 34.03 -13.70
N SER A 80 -42.37 32.91 -13.06
CA SER A 80 -41.76 31.61 -13.38
C SER A 80 -42.62 30.76 -14.32
N THR A 81 -43.94 30.80 -14.15
CA THR A 81 -44.93 30.25 -15.09
C THR A 81 -46.12 31.22 -15.14
N ARG A 82 -47.14 30.92 -15.97
CA ARG A 82 -48.36 31.74 -16.05
C ARG A 82 -49.09 31.93 -14.71
N LYS A 83 -48.81 31.11 -13.69
CA LYS A 83 -49.47 31.13 -12.37
C LYS A 83 -48.52 31.27 -11.18
N SER A 84 -47.22 31.41 -11.39
CA SER A 84 -46.24 31.39 -10.30
C SER A 84 -45.18 32.49 -10.45
N TYR A 85 -44.79 33.05 -9.30
CA TYR A 85 -43.90 34.18 -9.18
C TYR A 85 -42.77 33.87 -8.18
N VAL A 86 -41.63 34.56 -8.30
CA VAL A 86 -40.44 34.39 -7.45
C VAL A 86 -40.11 35.73 -6.75
N SER A 87 -39.54 35.68 -5.55
CA SER A 87 -39.18 36.86 -4.74
C SER A 87 -37.77 37.38 -5.02
N SER A 88 -36.81 36.48 -5.24
CA SER A 88 -35.40 36.80 -5.43
C SER A 88 -34.76 35.88 -6.48
N ILE A 89 -33.65 36.33 -7.07
CA ILE A 89 -32.92 35.59 -8.12
C ILE A 89 -31.42 35.58 -7.83
N ILE A 90 -30.79 34.43 -8.11
CA ILE A 90 -29.34 34.26 -8.12
C ILE A 90 -28.95 33.74 -9.50
N HIS A 91 -27.96 34.39 -10.12
CA HIS A 91 -27.33 33.88 -11.34
C HIS A 91 -26.03 33.20 -10.98
N HIS A 92 -25.89 31.96 -11.44
CA HIS A 92 -24.67 31.17 -11.30
C HIS A 92 -23.93 31.13 -12.64
N PRO A 93 -22.59 31.19 -12.65
CA PRO A 93 -21.83 31.03 -13.88
C PRO A 93 -22.03 29.62 -14.44
N GLN A 94 -21.94 29.48 -15.76
CA GLN A 94 -22.08 28.20 -16.43
C GLN A 94 -21.02 27.22 -15.91
N GLY A 95 -21.43 26.01 -15.53
CA GLY A 95 -20.56 24.98 -14.96
C GLY A 95 -20.28 25.10 -13.46
N ALA A 96 -20.86 26.08 -12.75
CA ALA A 96 -20.70 26.21 -11.31
C ALA A 96 -21.32 25.05 -10.54
N VAL A 97 -20.60 24.54 -9.54
CA VAL A 97 -21.11 23.52 -8.60
C VAL A 97 -21.79 24.23 -7.44
N VAL A 98 -23.11 24.20 -7.41
CA VAL A 98 -23.91 24.84 -6.34
C VAL A 98 -24.44 23.77 -5.40
N GLU A 99 -23.74 23.58 -4.28
CA GLU A 99 -24.15 22.62 -3.26
C GLU A 99 -25.23 23.18 -2.33
N TYR A 100 -25.16 24.49 -2.03
CA TYR A 100 -25.96 25.19 -1.03
C TYR A 100 -26.71 26.43 -1.60
N PRO A 101 -27.74 26.30 -2.45
CA PRO A 101 -28.57 27.47 -2.81
C PRO A 101 -29.34 28.06 -1.63
N GLU A 102 -29.57 29.37 -1.65
CA GLU A 102 -30.43 30.05 -0.67
C GLU A 102 -31.91 29.62 -0.78
N THR A 103 -32.61 29.48 0.35
CA THR A 103 -34.04 29.09 0.38
C THR A 103 -34.89 29.94 1.32
N GLY A 104 -35.94 30.56 0.78
CA GLY A 104 -36.98 31.24 1.55
C GLY A 104 -36.60 32.62 2.10
N SER A 105 -37.53 33.25 2.82
CA SER A 105 -37.49 34.68 3.23
C SER A 105 -36.61 34.99 4.46
N ALA A 106 -35.76 34.07 4.91
CA ALA A 106 -34.93 34.25 6.10
C ALA A 106 -33.46 34.29 5.71
N ILE A 107 -32.81 35.43 5.98
CA ILE A 107 -31.38 35.66 5.77
C ILE A 107 -30.58 34.53 6.44
N GLY A 108 -29.76 33.81 5.67
CA GLY A 108 -28.77 32.86 6.20
C GLY A 108 -29.16 31.37 6.22
N LYS A 109 -30.29 30.96 5.61
CA LYS A 109 -30.62 29.53 5.44
C LYS A 109 -30.42 29.07 3.99
N ALA A 110 -29.16 28.77 3.66
CA ALA A 110 -28.82 28.02 2.45
C ALA A 110 -29.23 26.56 2.61
N ALA A 111 -29.86 25.96 1.61
CA ALA A 111 -30.28 24.57 1.58
C ALA A 111 -29.41 23.73 0.67
N ILE A 112 -29.28 22.45 0.97
CA ILE A 112 -28.47 21.53 0.19
C ILE A 112 -29.30 20.89 -0.94
N ILE A 113 -28.93 21.14 -2.19
CA ILE A 113 -29.48 20.42 -3.35
C ILE A 113 -28.94 18.98 -3.41
N GLN A 114 -27.65 18.77 -3.18
CA GLN A 114 -27.05 17.47 -3.51
C GLN A 114 -27.35 16.32 -2.53
N TYR A 115 -27.55 16.62 -1.24
CA TYR A 115 -27.69 15.60 -0.18
C TYR A 115 -29.10 15.43 0.38
N SER A 116 -30.01 16.38 0.11
CA SER A 116 -31.37 16.40 0.67
C SER A 116 -32.48 16.26 -0.38
N LEU A 117 -32.17 16.12 -1.67
CA LEU A 117 -33.19 15.87 -2.69
C LEU A 117 -33.75 14.44 -2.61
N GLY A 118 -35.07 14.35 -2.53
CA GLY A 118 -35.81 13.08 -2.62
C GLY A 118 -36.01 12.62 -4.05
N GLU A 119 -36.73 11.52 -4.23
CA GLU A 119 -37.13 11.06 -5.55
C GLU A 119 -38.13 12.04 -6.21
N PRO A 120 -38.13 12.13 -7.56
CA PRO A 120 -39.02 13.04 -8.26
C PRO A 120 -40.48 12.66 -7.99
N LYS A 121 -41.25 13.59 -7.41
CA LYS A 121 -42.68 13.38 -7.09
C LYS A 121 -43.58 13.56 -8.31
N GLY A 122 -43.03 14.07 -9.42
CA GLY A 122 -43.72 14.19 -10.69
C GLY A 122 -42.93 15.04 -11.69
N SER A 123 -43.13 14.75 -12.98
CA SER A 123 -42.56 15.50 -14.09
C SER A 123 -43.66 15.98 -15.04
N LYS A 124 -43.47 17.15 -15.65
CA LYS A 124 -44.32 17.70 -16.71
C LYS A 124 -43.45 18.15 -17.86
N LYS A 125 -43.75 17.68 -19.07
CA LYS A 125 -43.06 18.12 -20.29
C LYS A 125 -43.71 19.40 -20.82
N ASP A 126 -42.95 20.17 -21.60
CA ASP A 126 -43.41 21.33 -22.38
C ASP A 126 -44.05 22.45 -21.54
N VAL A 127 -43.47 22.72 -20.37
CA VAL A 127 -43.85 23.83 -19.50
C VAL A 127 -43.09 25.09 -19.92
N GLU A 128 -43.83 26.14 -20.25
CA GLU A 128 -43.26 27.45 -20.58
C GLU A 128 -42.69 28.12 -19.33
N CYS A 129 -41.36 28.28 -19.29
CA CYS A 129 -40.62 28.94 -18.21
C CYS A 129 -40.21 30.35 -18.64
N PHE A 130 -40.71 31.37 -17.94
CA PHE A 130 -40.43 32.78 -18.25
C PHE A 130 -39.17 33.33 -17.55
N LEU A 131 -38.52 32.53 -16.70
CA LEU A 131 -37.22 32.88 -16.08
C LEU A 131 -36.04 32.63 -17.01
N LEU A 132 -36.22 31.75 -17.99
CA LEU A 132 -35.22 31.41 -18.99
C LEU A 132 -35.54 32.18 -20.27
N ARG A 133 -34.50 32.70 -20.93
CA ARG A 133 -34.61 33.43 -22.19
C ARG A 133 -33.94 32.62 -23.30
N SER A 134 -34.59 32.56 -24.46
CA SER A 134 -34.02 31.98 -25.68
C SER A 134 -32.93 32.91 -26.22
N SER A 135 -31.83 32.33 -26.68
CA SER A 135 -30.68 33.09 -27.19
C SER A 135 -30.91 33.60 -28.63
N GLY A 136 -31.85 33.00 -29.37
CA GLY A 136 -32.11 33.30 -30.78
C GLY A 136 -33.51 33.82 -31.10
N SER A 137 -34.51 33.63 -30.23
CA SER A 137 -35.87 34.09 -30.44
C SER A 137 -36.27 35.06 -29.32
N GLY A 138 -36.70 36.27 -29.65
CA GLY A 138 -37.21 37.25 -28.66
C GLY A 138 -38.51 36.83 -27.96
N LEU A 139 -38.78 35.53 -27.87
CA LEU A 139 -39.93 34.95 -27.19
C LEU A 139 -39.69 34.95 -25.67
N PRO A 140 -40.67 35.36 -24.86
CA PRO A 140 -40.49 35.59 -23.42
C PRO A 140 -40.41 34.30 -22.58
N GLY A 141 -40.59 33.10 -23.14
CA GLY A 141 -40.57 31.85 -22.38
C GLY A 141 -39.98 30.67 -23.15
N VAL A 142 -39.14 29.89 -22.48
CA VAL A 142 -38.49 28.67 -23.03
C VAL A 142 -39.31 27.44 -22.65
N GLN A 143 -39.52 26.51 -23.59
CA GLN A 143 -40.18 25.24 -23.29
C GLN A 143 -39.24 24.32 -22.51
N CYS A 144 -39.70 23.91 -21.33
CA CYS A 144 -38.90 23.15 -20.38
C CYS A 144 -39.63 21.90 -19.88
N THR A 145 -38.86 20.86 -19.59
CA THR A 145 -39.31 19.74 -18.76
C THR A 145 -39.19 20.14 -17.28
N GLN A 146 -40.34 20.27 -16.62
CA GLN A 146 -40.44 20.57 -15.21
C GLN A 146 -40.34 19.29 -14.38
N VAL A 147 -39.42 19.25 -13.42
CA VAL A 147 -39.28 18.16 -12.43
C VAL A 147 -39.51 18.71 -11.03
N LYS A 148 -40.44 18.11 -10.28
CA LYS A 148 -40.77 18.50 -8.91
C LYS A 148 -40.15 17.55 -7.91
N LEU A 149 -39.34 18.10 -7.01
CA LEU A 149 -38.63 17.38 -5.97
C LEU A 149 -38.98 17.98 -4.61
N ALA A 150 -38.89 17.17 -3.57
CA ALA A 150 -39.06 17.61 -2.19
C ALA A 150 -37.83 17.24 -1.37
N CYS A 151 -37.59 17.98 -0.30
CA CYS A 151 -36.55 17.62 0.65
C CYS A 151 -36.89 16.26 1.29
N THR A 152 -35.91 15.35 1.38
CA THR A 152 -36.05 14.09 2.13
C THR A 152 -36.15 14.32 3.63
N GLY A 153 -35.73 15.49 4.12
CA GLY A 153 -35.67 15.82 5.53
C GLY A 153 -34.38 15.33 6.19
N PHE A 154 -34.45 15.03 7.48
CA PHE A 154 -33.30 14.66 8.31
C PHE A 154 -33.65 13.52 9.26
N LYS A 155 -32.62 12.88 9.80
CA LYS A 155 -32.74 11.84 10.82
C LYS A 155 -32.38 12.43 12.18
N ARG A 156 -33.23 12.22 13.18
CA ARG A 156 -32.95 12.61 14.58
C ARG A 156 -33.12 11.45 15.54
N CYS A 157 -32.34 11.49 16.62
CA CYS A 157 -32.57 10.62 17.77
C CYS A 157 -33.97 10.90 18.37
N ASN A 158 -34.67 9.85 18.82
CA ASN A 158 -35.93 9.97 19.56
C ASN A 158 -35.79 10.80 20.86
N PHE A 159 -34.62 10.85 21.47
CA PHE A 159 -34.30 11.65 22.66
C PHE A 159 -33.79 13.07 22.35
N ASN A 160 -33.86 13.51 21.09
CA ASN A 160 -33.50 14.86 20.71
C ASN A 160 -34.66 15.84 20.96
N THR A 161 -34.47 16.77 21.90
CA THR A 161 -35.43 17.81 22.28
C THR A 161 -35.18 19.18 21.62
N SER A 162 -34.10 19.34 20.84
CA SER A 162 -33.67 20.63 20.29
C SER A 162 -33.49 20.60 18.76
N LEU A 163 -33.97 21.64 18.07
CA LEU A 163 -33.77 21.84 16.62
C LEU A 163 -32.45 22.57 16.30
N SER A 164 -31.62 22.82 17.31
CA SER A 164 -30.36 23.55 17.19
C SER A 164 -29.29 22.67 16.56
N ALA A 165 -28.46 23.24 15.69
CA ALA A 165 -27.24 22.56 15.24
C ALA A 165 -26.34 22.26 16.47
N PRO A 166 -25.60 21.14 16.48
CA PRO A 166 -24.63 20.89 17.54
C PRO A 166 -23.61 22.03 17.57
N SER A 167 -23.51 22.73 18.71
CA SER A 167 -22.36 23.56 19.00
C SER A 167 -21.17 22.61 19.19
N LEU A 168 -20.26 22.57 18.22
CA LEU A 168 -18.95 21.98 18.42
C LEU A 168 -18.26 22.82 19.50
N SER A 169 -18.24 22.33 20.74
CA SER A 169 -17.34 22.87 21.74
C SER A 169 -15.92 22.44 21.34
N ASP A 170 -15.05 23.39 21.03
CA ASP A 170 -13.61 23.18 20.79
C ASP A 170 -12.85 22.73 22.05
N GLU A 171 -13.55 22.41 23.14
CA GLU A 171 -12.97 21.96 24.39
C GLU A 171 -12.60 20.47 24.29
N THR A 172 -11.31 20.19 24.44
CA THR A 172 -10.79 18.82 24.53
C THR A 172 -11.46 18.10 25.70
N PRO A 173 -11.97 16.86 25.52
CA PRO A 173 -12.56 16.10 26.61
C PRO A 173 -11.57 15.96 27.77
N GLY A 174 -12.03 16.18 28.99
CA GLY A 174 -11.21 15.93 30.18
C GLY A 174 -10.96 14.43 30.38
N ALA A 175 -9.85 14.05 31.03
CA ALA A 175 -9.51 12.64 31.27
C ALA A 175 -10.65 11.83 31.93
N TRP A 176 -11.38 12.47 32.86
CA TRP A 176 -12.55 11.86 33.49
C TRP A 176 -13.71 11.60 32.52
N GLN A 177 -13.95 12.49 31.55
CA GLN A 177 -14.97 12.32 30.51
C GLN A 177 -14.63 11.13 29.61
N GLU A 178 -13.35 10.95 29.27
CA GLU A 178 -12.90 9.85 28.43
C GLU A 178 -13.08 8.49 29.15
N VAL A 179 -12.64 8.39 30.41
CA VAL A 179 -12.81 7.16 31.22
C VAL A 179 -14.30 6.84 31.38
N PHE A 180 -15.14 7.83 31.67
CA PHE A 180 -16.59 7.67 31.79
C PHE A 180 -17.23 7.16 30.49
N GLN A 181 -16.84 7.70 29.34
CA GLN A 181 -17.32 7.25 28.03
C GLN A 181 -16.82 5.85 27.66
N LYS A 182 -15.57 5.50 27.99
CA LYS A 182 -15.02 4.15 27.80
C LYS A 182 -15.77 3.11 28.62
N THR A 183 -16.03 3.40 29.90
CA THR A 183 -16.83 2.51 30.78
C THR A 183 -18.24 2.29 30.22
N LEU A 184 -18.91 3.37 29.77
CA LEU A 184 -20.22 3.25 29.11
C LEU A 184 -20.14 2.47 27.80
N ALA A 185 -19.11 2.67 26.99
CA ALA A 185 -18.98 1.94 25.72
C ALA A 185 -18.83 0.42 25.95
N LEU A 186 -18.09 0.01 26.99
CA LEU A 186 -17.85 -1.39 27.33
C LEU A 186 -19.12 -2.11 27.76
N ILE A 187 -19.85 -1.57 28.75
CA ILE A 187 -21.10 -2.19 29.22
C ILE A 187 -22.08 -2.36 28.06
N CYS A 188 -22.11 -1.39 27.16
CA CYS A 188 -22.99 -1.40 26.01
C CYS A 188 -22.57 -2.41 24.94
N ALA A 189 -21.27 -2.59 24.69
CA ALA A 189 -20.78 -3.63 23.80
C ALA A 189 -21.15 -5.03 24.34
N VAL A 190 -21.06 -5.24 25.66
CA VAL A 190 -21.45 -6.50 26.31
C VAL A 190 -22.96 -6.75 26.23
N GLN A 191 -23.78 -5.71 26.37
CA GLN A 191 -25.24 -5.79 26.27
C GLN A 191 -25.71 -6.09 24.84
N ASP A 192 -25.13 -5.46 23.81
CA ASP A 192 -25.53 -5.61 22.41
C ASP A 192 -25.01 -6.92 21.78
N SER A 193 -23.76 -7.32 22.06
CA SER A 193 -23.06 -8.41 21.34
C SER A 193 -23.23 -9.79 21.96
N GLY A 194 -23.80 -9.85 23.17
CA GLY A 194 -23.73 -11.06 23.97
C GLY A 194 -22.34 -11.30 24.59
N CYS A 195 -22.14 -12.48 25.19
CA CYS A 195 -20.82 -12.88 25.67
C CYS A 195 -19.90 -13.05 24.44
N PRO A 196 -18.79 -12.31 24.30
CA PRO A 196 -17.91 -12.42 23.14
C PRO A 196 -17.17 -13.78 23.04
N PHE A 197 -17.42 -14.69 24.00
CA PHE A 197 -16.76 -15.99 24.11
C PHE A 197 -17.61 -17.17 23.61
N SER A 198 -18.76 -16.90 22.97
CA SER A 198 -19.54 -17.94 22.27
C SER A 198 -18.86 -18.31 20.95
N SER A 199 -18.34 -19.54 20.87
CA SER A 199 -17.71 -20.10 19.68
C SER A 199 -18.72 -20.36 18.56
N GLU A 200 -19.02 -19.34 17.76
CA GLU A 200 -19.47 -19.54 16.38
C GLU A 200 -18.49 -18.83 15.45
N SER A 201 -17.89 -19.62 14.58
CA SER A 201 -16.94 -19.25 13.53
C SER A 201 -17.45 -18.08 12.69
N ILE A 202 -16.88 -16.89 12.92
CA ILE A 202 -16.99 -15.77 11.99
C ILE A 202 -15.78 -15.84 11.06
N ASP A 203 -15.99 -16.46 9.89
CA ASP A 203 -15.24 -16.16 8.68
C ASP A 203 -15.52 -14.70 8.31
N GLY A 204 -14.70 -13.81 8.84
CA GLY A 204 -14.66 -12.41 8.47
C GLY A 204 -13.20 -12.00 8.46
N GLU A 205 -12.70 -11.60 7.30
CA GLU A 205 -11.34 -11.08 7.08
C GLU A 205 -11.08 -9.91 8.04
N ILE A 206 -10.50 -10.21 9.20
CA ILE A 206 -9.88 -9.22 10.07
C ILE A 206 -8.47 -9.01 9.53
N ASP A 207 -8.26 -7.78 9.08
CA ASP A 207 -7.01 -7.19 8.60
C ASP A 207 -5.89 -7.41 9.64
N GLY A 208 -5.12 -8.46 9.41
CA GLY A 208 -4.01 -8.88 10.26
C GLY A 208 -2.81 -7.97 10.08
N SER A 209 -2.80 -6.83 10.77
CA SER A 209 -1.61 -5.98 10.89
C SER A 209 -1.29 -5.68 12.36
N SER A 210 -0.71 -6.65 13.06
CA SER A 210 0.25 -6.43 14.16
C SER A 210 0.88 -7.77 14.55
N PHE A 211 1.97 -8.13 13.88
CA PHE A 211 2.93 -9.09 14.42
C PHE A 211 4.16 -8.30 14.84
N ASP A 212 4.13 -7.77 16.05
CA ASP A 212 5.33 -7.55 16.85
C ASP A 212 5.16 -8.47 18.07
N LYS A 213 5.92 -9.57 18.09
CA LYS A 213 6.09 -10.41 19.26
C LYS A 213 7.24 -9.82 20.06
N ASP A 214 6.90 -9.00 21.05
CA ASP A 214 7.80 -8.76 22.17
C ASP A 214 7.35 -9.70 23.30
N GLU A 215 8.22 -10.67 23.60
CA GLU A 215 8.15 -11.52 24.78
C GLU A 215 8.60 -10.68 25.98
N ASP A 216 7.64 -10.22 26.79
CA ASP A 216 7.88 -9.84 28.18
C ASP A 216 6.86 -10.60 29.06
N GLU A 217 7.25 -11.78 29.52
CA GLU A 217 6.62 -12.45 30.66
C GLU A 217 6.94 -11.64 31.92
N SER A 218 6.07 -10.71 32.28
CA SER A 218 5.99 -10.21 33.65
C SER A 218 4.79 -10.84 34.34
N ASP A 219 5.07 -11.67 35.35
CA ASP A 219 4.11 -12.17 36.34
C ASP A 219 3.30 -11.01 36.95
N ILE A 220 2.06 -10.85 36.50
CA ILE A 220 1.03 -10.04 37.20
C ILE A 220 0.01 -11.01 37.78
N SER A 221 0.47 -11.94 38.61
CA SER A 221 -0.38 -12.66 39.54
C SER A 221 -0.65 -11.74 40.75
N ASN A 222 -1.65 -10.86 40.66
CA ASN A 222 -2.40 -10.31 41.81
C ASN A 222 -3.29 -9.13 41.37
N VAL A 223 -4.49 -9.41 40.86
CA VAL A 223 -5.59 -8.42 40.92
C VAL A 223 -6.90 -9.16 41.23
N PRO A 224 -7.38 -9.12 42.49
CA PRO A 224 -8.67 -9.71 42.90
C PRO A 224 -9.87 -9.19 42.08
N THR A 225 -9.77 -7.96 41.59
CA THR A 225 -10.84 -7.22 40.88
C THR A 225 -11.20 -7.83 39.52
N ALA A 226 -10.25 -8.42 38.80
CA ALA A 226 -10.51 -9.04 37.49
C ALA A 226 -11.34 -10.34 37.62
N SER A 227 -11.13 -11.09 38.70
CA SER A 227 -11.89 -12.30 39.02
C SER A 227 -13.34 -11.95 39.40
N THR A 228 -13.53 -10.88 40.17
CA THR A 228 -14.87 -10.40 40.55
C THR A 228 -15.65 -9.92 39.33
N LEU A 229 -15.03 -9.20 38.41
CA LEU A 229 -15.69 -8.72 37.18
C LEU A 229 -16.04 -9.88 36.22
N TYR A 230 -15.18 -10.91 36.16
CA TYR A 230 -15.44 -12.14 35.42
C TYR A 230 -16.63 -12.92 36.00
N GLU A 231 -16.74 -13.00 37.34
CA GLU A 231 -17.90 -13.59 38.01
C GLU A 231 -19.18 -12.76 37.80
N ILE A 232 -19.10 -11.42 37.85
CA ILE A 232 -20.24 -10.52 37.57
C ILE A 232 -20.76 -10.66 36.13
N LEU A 233 -19.86 -10.82 35.15
CA LEU A 233 -20.21 -11.09 33.75
C LEU A 233 -20.82 -12.50 33.57
N ARG A 234 -20.43 -13.46 34.43
CA ARG A 234 -20.91 -14.85 34.41
C ARG A 234 -22.31 -14.98 35.03
N ASP A 235 -22.57 -14.30 36.14
CA ASP A 235 -23.83 -14.44 36.91
C ASP A 235 -25.03 -13.80 36.21
N ASN A 236 -24.84 -12.72 35.45
CA ASN A 236 -25.92 -12.01 34.75
C ASN A 236 -26.49 -12.75 33.51
N ARG A 237 -26.01 -13.95 33.16
CA ARG A 237 -26.53 -14.77 32.04
C ARG A 237 -26.90 -16.21 32.42
N ALA A 238 -27.09 -16.51 33.71
CA ALA A 238 -27.61 -17.80 34.14
C ALA A 238 -29.13 -17.92 33.86
N GLY A 239 -29.48 -17.94 32.58
CA GLY A 239 -30.77 -18.31 32.03
C GLY A 239 -30.52 -19.09 30.74
N GLU A 240 -30.44 -20.42 30.88
CA GLU A 240 -30.46 -21.44 29.82
C GLU A 240 -29.38 -21.35 28.71
N LYS A 241 -28.19 -21.92 28.96
CA LYS A 241 -27.47 -22.84 28.03
C LYS A 241 -26.21 -23.42 28.66
N GLU A 242 -25.88 -24.64 28.25
CA GLU A 242 -24.89 -25.57 28.83
C GLU A 242 -23.46 -25.01 28.92
N SER A 243 -22.76 -25.46 29.97
CA SER A 243 -21.63 -24.81 30.65
C SER A 243 -20.24 -25.30 30.25
N SER A 244 -19.96 -25.54 28.96
CA SER A 244 -18.66 -26.11 28.58
C SER A 244 -18.14 -25.63 27.23
N GLN A 245 -17.65 -24.38 27.14
CA GLN A 245 -16.66 -23.92 26.12
C GLN A 245 -16.36 -22.41 26.30
N CYS A 246 -15.63 -22.02 27.35
CA CYS A 246 -15.03 -20.68 27.45
C CYS A 246 -13.63 -20.83 28.03
N THR A 247 -12.59 -20.75 27.19
CA THR A 247 -11.19 -20.73 27.63
C THR A 247 -10.56 -19.39 27.25
N GLY A 248 -10.27 -18.55 28.25
CA GLY A 248 -9.27 -17.47 28.16
C GLY A 248 -9.63 -16.13 28.83
N PRO A 249 -9.04 -15.77 29.99
CA PRO A 249 -9.21 -14.46 30.66
C PRO A 249 -8.24 -13.35 30.19
N HIS A 250 -7.35 -13.60 29.21
CA HIS A 250 -6.16 -12.75 29.00
C HIS A 250 -6.42 -11.37 28.35
N ASN A 251 -7.52 -11.15 27.61
CA ASN A 251 -7.76 -9.86 26.94
C ASN A 251 -8.55 -8.84 27.79
N LEU A 252 -9.23 -9.26 28.87
CA LEU A 252 -10.03 -8.35 29.70
C LEU A 252 -9.16 -7.57 30.69
N ILE A 253 -8.04 -8.15 31.12
CA ILE A 253 -7.13 -7.58 32.14
C ILE A 253 -6.52 -6.26 31.65
N ASN A 254 -6.20 -6.15 30.37
CA ASN A 254 -5.65 -4.91 29.78
C ASN A 254 -6.69 -3.78 29.70
N LEU A 255 -7.98 -4.10 29.59
CA LEU A 255 -9.05 -3.10 29.46
C LEU A 255 -9.45 -2.49 30.81
N LEU A 256 -9.22 -3.21 31.92
CA LEU A 256 -9.53 -2.77 33.29
C LEU A 256 -8.72 -1.54 33.71
N GLY A 257 -7.54 -1.32 33.14
CA GLY A 257 -6.71 -0.14 33.40
C GLY A 257 -7.24 1.15 32.77
N GLU A 258 -8.18 1.05 31.82
CA GLU A 258 -8.69 2.20 31.04
C GLU A 258 -10.11 2.64 31.43
N ILE A 259 -10.74 1.95 32.39
CA ILE A 259 -12.15 2.13 32.75
C ILE A 259 -12.33 2.39 34.25
N ASP A 260 -13.41 3.07 34.60
CA ASP A 260 -13.84 3.21 36.00
C ASP A 260 -14.56 1.93 36.44
N THR A 261 -13.90 1.14 37.28
CA THR A 261 -14.41 -0.15 37.79
C THR A 261 -15.57 0.04 38.75
N VAL A 262 -15.59 1.11 39.54
CA VAL A 262 -16.65 1.40 40.52
C VAL A 262 -17.94 1.74 39.79
N TYR A 263 -17.84 2.57 38.73
CA TYR A 263 -18.99 2.89 37.90
C TYR A 263 -19.47 1.67 37.09
N LEU A 264 -18.57 0.82 36.61
CA LEU A 264 -18.91 -0.40 35.90
C LEU A 264 -19.65 -1.42 36.78
N GLU A 265 -19.17 -1.65 38.00
CA GLU A 265 -19.82 -2.51 38.99
C GLU A 265 -21.23 -2.00 39.33
N ALA A 266 -21.37 -0.69 39.55
CA ALA A 266 -22.67 -0.07 39.79
C ALA A 266 -23.65 -0.31 38.62
N LEU A 267 -23.17 -0.24 37.37
CA LEU A 267 -23.97 -0.51 36.17
C LEU A 267 -24.38 -1.98 36.01
N PHE A 268 -23.55 -2.93 36.46
CA PHE A 268 -23.89 -4.37 36.43
C PHE A 268 -24.85 -4.80 37.54
N HIS A 269 -24.74 -4.19 38.73
CA HIS A 269 -25.60 -4.48 39.88
C HIS A 269 -26.89 -3.63 39.92
N ASP A 270 -27.08 -2.76 38.93
CA ASP A 270 -28.19 -1.80 38.84
C ASP A 270 -28.31 -0.93 40.12
N ASP A 271 -27.15 -0.52 40.67
CA ASP A 271 -27.05 0.32 41.87
C ASP A 271 -27.39 1.78 41.53
N LEU A 272 -28.69 2.07 41.48
CA LEU A 272 -29.27 3.35 41.08
C LEU A 272 -28.66 4.58 41.80
N PRO A 273 -28.43 4.59 43.13
CA PRO A 273 -27.80 5.72 43.83
C PRO A 273 -26.41 6.08 43.28
N THR A 274 -25.54 5.09 43.10
CA THR A 274 -24.16 5.30 42.63
C THR A 274 -24.17 5.70 41.15
N ILE A 275 -24.97 5.02 40.33
CA ILE A 275 -25.16 5.38 38.91
C ILE A 275 -25.58 6.84 38.76
N LEU A 276 -26.59 7.28 39.53
CA LEU A 276 -27.12 8.65 39.46
C LEU A 276 -26.08 9.68 39.89
N GLN A 277 -25.22 9.37 40.87
CA GLN A 277 -24.15 10.28 41.29
C GLN A 277 -23.15 10.55 40.16
N PHE A 278 -22.72 9.50 39.44
CA PHE A 278 -21.81 9.62 38.31
C PHE A 278 -22.48 10.29 37.10
N GLU A 279 -23.72 9.91 36.78
CA GLU A 279 -24.47 10.47 35.63
C GLU A 279 -24.90 11.93 35.85
N GLN A 280 -25.26 12.35 37.07
CA GLN A 280 -25.56 13.76 37.40
C GLN A 280 -24.30 14.63 37.35
N ARG A 281 -23.16 14.10 37.83
CA ARG A 281 -21.87 14.79 37.71
C ARG A 281 -21.49 14.98 36.24
N ALA A 282 -21.76 13.98 35.39
CA ALA A 282 -21.56 14.08 33.95
C ALA A 282 -22.51 15.10 33.32
N GLN A 283 -23.78 15.13 33.74
CA GLN A 283 -24.78 16.09 33.28
C GLN A 283 -24.37 17.54 33.59
N VAL A 284 -23.86 17.82 34.79
CA VAL A 284 -23.33 19.14 35.17
C VAL A 284 -22.14 19.54 34.30
N ALA A 285 -21.32 18.56 33.90
CA ALA A 285 -20.20 18.76 32.98
C ALA A 285 -20.62 18.78 31.49
N GLY A 286 -21.90 18.64 31.17
CA GLY A 286 -22.44 18.77 29.82
C GLY A 286 -22.33 17.51 28.95
N PHE A 287 -22.01 16.34 29.52
CA PHE A 287 -21.93 15.06 28.78
C PHE A 287 -22.62 13.90 29.52
N GLY A 288 -22.82 12.77 28.83
CA GLY A 288 -23.42 11.57 29.41
C GLY A 288 -24.90 11.36 29.08
N PRO A 289 -25.53 10.29 29.62
CA PRO A 289 -26.81 9.77 29.15
C PRO A 289 -28.04 10.59 29.58
N LEU A 290 -27.87 11.51 30.53
CA LEU A 290 -28.91 12.44 31.02
C LEU A 290 -28.94 13.77 30.25
N VAL A 291 -27.97 14.02 29.37
CA VAL A 291 -27.89 15.24 28.55
C VAL A 291 -28.80 15.09 27.31
N PRO A 292 -29.56 16.13 26.91
CA PRO A 292 -30.38 16.08 25.71
C PRO A 292 -29.54 15.79 24.47
N CYS A 293 -30.03 14.86 23.64
CA CYS A 293 -29.32 14.47 22.43
C CYS A 293 -29.34 15.62 21.41
N THR A 294 -28.19 16.03 20.89
CA THR A 294 -28.07 16.99 19.77
C THR A 294 -27.73 16.32 18.43
N ALA A 295 -27.68 14.99 18.40
CA ALA A 295 -27.27 14.24 17.21
C ALA A 295 -28.29 14.38 16.08
N LEU A 296 -27.82 14.91 14.95
CA LEU A 296 -28.54 15.05 13.69
C LEU A 296 -27.78 14.30 12.61
N PHE A 297 -28.51 13.51 11.82
CA PHE A 297 -27.96 12.69 10.76
C PHE A 297 -28.62 13.02 9.43
N SER A 298 -27.89 12.78 8.33
CA SER A 298 -28.49 12.86 7.00
C SER A 298 -29.59 11.82 6.84
N ALA A 299 -30.68 12.16 6.14
CA ALA A 299 -31.76 11.23 5.82
C ALA A 299 -31.28 9.94 5.14
N ARG A 300 -30.14 10.00 4.42
CA ARG A 300 -29.56 8.88 3.68
C ARG A 300 -28.55 8.05 4.46
N GLU A 301 -28.17 8.44 5.68
CA GLU A 301 -27.28 7.62 6.52
C GLU A 301 -27.97 6.32 6.91
N GLN A 302 -27.27 5.18 6.85
CA GLN A 302 -27.81 3.87 7.20
C GLN A 302 -27.83 3.60 8.71
N LYS A 303 -27.43 4.56 9.54
CA LYS A 303 -27.43 4.43 11.01
C LYS A 303 -28.87 4.36 11.53
N MET A 304 -29.14 3.33 12.33
CA MET A 304 -30.45 3.09 12.97
C MET A 304 -30.46 3.47 14.46
N LEU A 305 -29.29 3.47 15.09
CA LEU A 305 -29.11 3.76 16.51
C LEU A 305 -28.20 4.98 16.71
N CYS A 306 -28.52 5.78 17.72
CA CYS A 306 -27.70 6.91 18.14
C CYS A 306 -26.34 6.40 18.65
N PRO A 307 -25.22 7.09 18.32
CA PRO A 307 -23.91 6.78 18.91
C PRO A 307 -23.86 7.11 20.41
N ASN A 308 -24.68 8.07 20.86
CA ASN A 308 -24.80 8.44 22.27
C ASN A 308 -25.89 7.60 22.95
N PHE A 309 -25.64 7.21 24.19
CA PHE A 309 -26.60 6.51 25.03
C PHE A 309 -27.54 7.48 25.75
N HIS A 310 -28.75 7.02 26.03
CA HIS A 310 -29.79 7.78 26.69
C HIS A 310 -30.49 6.93 27.75
N ARG A 311 -30.88 7.54 28.87
CA ARG A 311 -31.77 6.90 29.86
C ARG A 311 -33.23 7.11 29.46
N THR A 312 -34.04 6.05 29.51
CA THR A 312 -35.51 6.15 29.35
C THR A 312 -36.16 6.78 30.58
N GLN A 313 -37.45 7.14 30.50
CA GLN A 313 -38.22 7.62 31.67
C GLN A 313 -38.30 6.58 32.81
N GLU A 314 -38.06 5.31 32.49
CA GLU A 314 -38.02 4.18 33.42
C GLU A 314 -36.61 3.95 34.01
N GLY A 315 -35.64 4.82 33.71
CA GLY A 315 -34.27 4.72 34.20
C GLY A 315 -33.41 3.69 33.47
N LYS A 316 -33.89 3.04 32.40
CA LYS A 316 -33.13 2.04 31.63
C LYS A 316 -32.18 2.69 30.64
N LEU A 317 -30.91 2.25 30.61
CA LEU A 317 -29.92 2.69 29.63
C LEU A 317 -30.23 2.08 28.26
N THR A 318 -30.43 2.91 27.23
CA THR A 318 -30.76 2.45 25.87
C THR A 318 -30.10 3.31 24.80
N ARG A 319 -29.89 2.73 23.60
CA ARG A 319 -29.54 3.52 22.42
C ARG A 319 -30.80 4.14 21.84
N GLY A 320 -30.77 5.45 21.61
CA GLY A 320 -31.87 6.15 20.99
C GLY A 320 -32.09 5.69 19.55
N THR A 321 -33.33 5.36 19.18
CA THR A 321 -33.68 5.02 17.80
C THR A 321 -33.67 6.27 16.93
N ILE A 322 -32.95 6.21 15.82
CA ILE A 322 -32.91 7.29 14.84
C ILE A 322 -34.20 7.24 14.01
N ARG A 323 -35.06 8.24 14.17
CA ARG A 323 -36.29 8.39 13.39
C ARG A 323 -36.07 9.33 12.22
N HIS A 324 -36.57 8.93 11.06
CA HIS A 324 -36.59 9.77 9.87
C HIS A 324 -37.73 10.78 9.97
N ILE A 325 -37.41 12.07 9.82
CA ILE A 325 -38.40 13.15 9.78
C ILE A 325 -38.48 13.67 8.35
N SER A 326 -39.57 13.32 7.69
CA SER A 326 -39.89 13.73 6.32
C SER A 326 -40.60 15.09 6.23
N ASP A 327 -40.94 15.71 7.36
CA ASP A 327 -41.82 16.89 7.43
C ASP A 327 -41.05 18.19 7.18
N CYS A 328 -40.27 18.22 6.11
CA CYS A 328 -39.66 19.44 5.61
C CYS A 328 -40.61 20.09 4.59
N PRO A 329 -41.03 21.37 4.79
CA PRO A 329 -41.94 22.04 3.87
C PRO A 329 -41.24 22.49 2.57
N ALA A 330 -39.91 22.37 2.48
CA ALA A 330 -39.11 22.81 1.35
C ALA A 330 -39.38 21.98 0.07
N ARG A 331 -39.65 22.68 -1.03
CA ARG A 331 -39.94 22.09 -2.34
C ARG A 331 -39.06 22.72 -3.41
N PHE A 332 -38.62 21.90 -4.36
CA PHE A 332 -37.76 22.31 -5.47
C PHE A 332 -38.45 22.02 -6.80
N GLU A 333 -38.48 23.00 -7.69
CA GLU A 333 -38.94 22.83 -9.07
C GLU A 333 -37.76 23.11 -10.00
N PHE A 334 -37.33 22.10 -10.76
CA PHE A 334 -36.30 22.21 -11.77
C PHE A 334 -36.94 22.37 -13.14
N TYR A 335 -36.45 23.31 -13.93
CA TYR A 335 -36.88 23.54 -15.31
C TYR A 335 -35.69 23.29 -16.24
N TYR A 336 -35.71 22.14 -16.90
CA TYR A 336 -34.70 21.77 -17.89
C TYR A 336 -35.19 22.20 -19.28
N PRO A 337 -34.47 23.07 -20.00
CA PRO A 337 -34.80 23.40 -21.39
C PRO A 337 -34.89 22.14 -22.24
N ASN A 338 -35.90 22.04 -23.10
CA ASN A 338 -36.02 20.92 -24.04
C ASN A 338 -34.89 20.95 -25.09
N ASP A 339 -34.44 22.15 -25.46
CA ASP A 339 -33.28 22.35 -26.33
C ASP A 339 -32.15 23.07 -25.56
N PRO A 340 -31.08 22.37 -25.17
CA PRO A 340 -29.95 22.96 -24.47
C PRO A 340 -29.10 23.89 -25.36
N THR A 341 -29.28 23.86 -26.69
CA THR A 341 -28.59 24.78 -27.61
C THR A 341 -29.23 26.16 -27.66
N ASP A 342 -30.53 26.26 -27.38
CA ASP A 342 -31.27 27.52 -27.31
C ASP A 342 -31.10 28.23 -25.96
N CYS A 343 -31.01 27.46 -24.87
CA CYS A 343 -30.74 27.96 -23.54
C CYS A 343 -29.85 26.98 -22.74
N PRO A 344 -28.59 27.33 -22.41
CA PRO A 344 -27.70 26.46 -21.66
C PRO A 344 -27.96 26.47 -20.14
N TYR A 345 -28.92 27.28 -19.68
CA TYR A 345 -29.20 27.48 -18.26
C TYR A 345 -30.40 26.64 -17.78
N VAL A 346 -30.29 26.11 -16.56
CA VAL A 346 -31.37 25.42 -15.86
C VAL A 346 -31.91 26.35 -14.77
N ALA A 347 -33.22 26.55 -14.73
CA ALA A 347 -33.84 27.33 -13.65
C ALA A 347 -34.25 26.40 -12.49
N VAL A 348 -33.86 26.78 -11.28
CA VAL A 348 -34.23 26.08 -10.04
C VAL A 348 -35.05 27.02 -9.17
N VAL A 349 -36.29 26.63 -8.86
CA VAL A 349 -37.18 27.41 -7.99
C VAL A 349 -37.32 26.68 -6.65
N CYS A 350 -36.77 27.29 -5.60
CA CYS A 350 -36.90 26.82 -4.23
C CYS A 350 -38.10 27.48 -3.55
N ARG A 351 -38.97 26.70 -2.90
CA ARG A 351 -40.12 27.20 -2.14
C ARG A 351 -40.09 26.71 -0.69
N ASN A 352 -40.49 27.61 0.22
CA ASN A 352 -40.58 27.43 1.68
C ASN A 352 -39.22 27.30 2.40
N PRO A 353 -39.11 27.76 3.66
CA PRO A 353 -37.89 27.62 4.44
C PRO A 353 -37.68 26.18 4.95
N HIS A 354 -36.43 25.79 5.18
CA HIS A 354 -36.12 24.50 5.82
C HIS A 354 -36.39 24.53 7.33
N SER A 355 -36.91 23.41 7.85
CA SER A 355 -37.16 23.15 9.27
C SER A 355 -35.96 22.53 10.01
N HIS A 356 -34.81 22.38 9.35
CA HIS A 356 -33.63 21.68 9.88
C HIS A 356 -32.33 22.34 9.40
N PRO A 357 -31.19 22.13 10.11
CA PRO A 357 -29.88 22.59 9.65
C PRO A 357 -29.35 21.76 8.48
N ASN A 358 -28.27 22.25 7.87
CA ASN A 358 -27.64 21.63 6.72
C ASN A 358 -26.98 20.29 7.10
N PRO A 359 -27.33 19.17 6.42
CA PRO A 359 -26.61 17.92 6.65
C PRO A 359 -25.14 18.01 6.23
N THR A 360 -24.33 17.12 6.79
CA THR A 360 -22.89 17.05 6.49
C THR A 360 -22.63 16.69 5.02
N PRO A 361 -21.63 17.31 4.36
CA PRO A 361 -21.29 17.05 2.95
C PRO A 361 -20.59 15.70 2.79
N THR A 362 -21.38 14.63 2.82
CA THR A 362 -20.89 13.24 2.84
C THR A 362 -20.63 12.65 1.46
N ARG A 363 -21.11 13.27 0.38
CA ARG A 363 -21.00 12.74 -1.00
C ARG A 363 -20.25 13.70 -1.92
N THR A 364 -19.31 13.17 -2.68
CA THR A 364 -18.56 13.94 -3.67
C THR A 364 -19.44 14.27 -4.89
N PRO A 365 -19.49 15.55 -5.35
CA PRO A 365 -20.09 15.93 -6.64
C PRO A 365 -19.54 15.12 -7.80
N ARG A 366 -20.38 14.87 -8.81
CA ARG A 366 -20.03 14.03 -9.96
C ARG A 366 -18.83 14.58 -10.73
N ILE A 367 -18.78 15.90 -10.93
CA ILE A 367 -17.66 16.58 -11.61
C ILE A 367 -16.35 16.34 -10.87
N ILE A 368 -16.34 16.50 -9.54
CA ILE A 368 -15.15 16.27 -8.71
C ILE A 368 -14.75 14.79 -8.73
N LYS A 369 -15.73 13.88 -8.71
CA LYS A 369 -15.48 12.45 -8.85
C LYS A 369 -14.81 12.14 -10.19
N GLU A 370 -15.35 12.64 -11.30
CA GLU A 370 -14.81 12.42 -12.65
C GLU A 370 -13.37 12.96 -12.80
N LEU A 371 -13.05 14.11 -12.20
CA LEU A 371 -11.68 14.64 -12.15
C LEU A 371 -10.72 13.71 -11.39
N ILE A 372 -11.16 13.16 -10.25
CA ILE A 372 -10.36 12.19 -9.50
C ILE A 372 -10.20 10.91 -10.30
N GLU A 373 -11.26 10.43 -10.96
CA GLU A 373 -11.17 9.26 -11.84
C GLU A 373 -10.11 9.48 -12.94
N GLU A 374 -10.06 10.67 -13.55
CA GLU A 374 -9.03 11.01 -14.55
C GLU A 374 -7.61 11.01 -13.95
N PHE A 375 -7.42 11.62 -12.78
CA PHE A 375 -6.12 11.61 -12.10
C PHE A 375 -5.68 10.20 -11.71
N LEU A 376 -6.61 9.36 -11.29
CA LEU A 376 -6.36 7.95 -10.98
C LEU A 376 -5.96 7.15 -12.23
N LEU A 377 -6.54 7.45 -13.39
CA LEU A 377 -6.15 6.80 -14.66
C LEU A 377 -4.73 7.19 -15.11
N LYS A 378 -4.30 8.43 -14.82
CA LYS A 378 -2.92 8.90 -15.11
C LYS A 378 -1.84 8.25 -14.26
N LEU A 379 -2.20 7.60 -13.15
CA LEU A 379 -1.23 6.88 -12.29
C LEU A 379 -0.60 5.67 -12.97
N GLY A 380 -1.21 5.15 -14.03
CA GLY A 380 -0.75 3.94 -14.72
C GLY A 380 -0.71 2.74 -13.78
N TRP A 381 0.42 2.02 -13.74
CA TRP A 381 0.59 0.82 -12.91
C TRP A 381 0.38 1.06 -11.41
N ARG A 382 0.60 2.29 -10.91
CA ARG A 382 0.41 2.64 -9.50
C ARG A 382 -1.05 2.56 -9.06
N LEU A 383 -2.01 2.61 -9.99
CA LEU A 383 -3.43 2.42 -9.70
C LEU A 383 -3.71 1.03 -9.10
N ALA A 384 -2.97 0.01 -9.53
CA ALA A 384 -3.12 -1.37 -9.04
C ALA A 384 -2.84 -1.52 -7.53
N ASP A 385 -2.10 -0.58 -6.94
CA ASP A 385 -1.78 -0.58 -5.50
C ASP A 385 -2.08 0.77 -4.80
N ALA A 386 -2.86 1.63 -5.46
CA ALA A 386 -3.30 2.90 -4.92
C ALA A 386 -4.12 2.70 -3.64
N THR A 387 -3.78 3.42 -2.58
CA THR A 387 -4.60 3.56 -1.39
C THR A 387 -4.77 5.04 -1.09
N PRO A 388 -5.80 5.46 -0.34
CA PRO A 388 -5.99 6.86 0.02
C PRO A 388 -4.71 7.46 0.64
N ARG A 389 -3.99 6.68 1.45
CA ARG A 389 -2.71 7.10 2.04
C ARG A 389 -1.60 7.26 1.00
N ARG A 390 -1.42 6.30 0.10
CA ARG A 390 -0.37 6.35 -0.94
C ARG A 390 -0.57 7.50 -1.93
N LEU A 391 -1.82 7.85 -2.26
CA LEU A 391 -2.10 9.01 -3.11
C LEU A 391 -1.53 10.32 -2.56
N HIS A 392 -1.42 10.46 -1.23
CA HIS A 392 -0.81 11.64 -0.60
C HIS A 392 0.73 11.64 -0.65
N THR A 393 1.36 10.55 -1.10
CA THR A 393 2.82 10.47 -1.33
C THR A 393 3.15 10.53 -2.83
N GLU A 394 2.18 10.29 -3.70
CA GLU A 394 2.42 10.22 -5.15
C GLU A 394 2.62 11.60 -5.77
N SER A 395 3.83 11.83 -6.30
CA SER A 395 4.23 13.12 -6.86
C SER A 395 3.42 13.54 -8.09
N SER A 396 3.05 12.62 -8.98
CA SER A 396 2.23 12.93 -10.16
C SER A 396 0.83 13.37 -9.77
N PHE A 397 0.21 12.64 -8.83
CA PHE A 397 -1.10 12.97 -8.30
C PHE A 397 -1.10 14.30 -7.56
N LEU A 398 -0.11 14.54 -6.70
CA LEU A 398 0.05 15.81 -6.00
C LEU A 398 0.32 16.96 -6.96
N SER A 399 1.13 16.77 -8.00
CA SER A 399 1.39 17.82 -9.00
C SER A 399 0.11 18.19 -9.76
N ASP A 400 -0.68 17.20 -10.16
CA ASP A 400 -1.98 17.42 -10.78
C ASP A 400 -2.95 18.12 -9.82
N LEU A 401 -2.93 17.77 -8.53
CA LEU A 401 -3.74 18.42 -7.50
C LEU A 401 -3.27 19.86 -7.20
N HIS A 402 -1.96 20.12 -7.17
CA HIS A 402 -1.38 21.46 -7.02
C HIS A 402 -1.81 22.35 -8.16
N ARG A 403 -1.68 21.86 -9.40
CA ARG A 403 -2.13 22.56 -10.60
C ARG A 403 -3.63 22.78 -10.58
N LEU A 404 -4.40 21.74 -10.25
CA LEU A 404 -5.85 21.83 -10.17
C LEU A 404 -6.30 22.82 -9.11
N LEU A 405 -5.60 23.00 -7.99
CA LEU A 405 -6.00 23.90 -6.91
C LEU A 405 -5.33 25.28 -6.98
N GLY A 406 -4.41 25.52 -7.92
CA GLY A 406 -3.60 26.74 -7.95
C GLY A 406 -2.85 26.93 -6.63
N TRP A 407 -2.29 25.84 -6.10
CA TRP A 407 -1.89 25.77 -4.70
C TRP A 407 -0.61 26.56 -4.41
N SER A 408 -0.71 27.53 -3.50
CA SER A 408 0.37 28.45 -3.14
C SER A 408 0.83 28.34 -1.67
N LYS A 409 0.30 27.36 -0.93
CA LYS A 409 0.63 27.19 0.50
C LYS A 409 1.89 26.33 0.66
N ALA A 410 2.60 26.52 1.78
CA ALA A 410 3.82 25.78 2.11
C ALA A 410 3.59 24.28 2.43
N ARG A 411 2.35 23.88 2.74
CA ARG A 411 1.96 22.47 2.94
C ARG A 411 1.46 21.86 1.64
N ASP A 412 1.52 20.54 1.51
CA ASP A 412 0.86 19.85 0.41
C ASP A 412 -0.68 19.90 0.55
N PRO A 413 -1.42 19.95 -0.58
CA PRO A 413 -2.87 19.88 -0.59
C PRO A 413 -3.33 18.46 -0.24
N THR A 414 -4.41 18.39 0.52
CA THR A 414 -5.09 17.12 0.83
C THR A 414 -6.33 16.96 -0.04
N LEU A 415 -6.85 15.75 -0.15
CA LEU A 415 -8.12 15.51 -0.85
C LEU A 415 -9.29 16.28 -0.22
N SER A 416 -9.24 16.56 1.08
CA SER A 416 -10.22 17.41 1.77
C SER A 416 -10.20 18.86 1.29
N ASP A 417 -9.06 19.36 0.80
CA ASP A 417 -8.95 20.69 0.22
C ASP A 417 -9.65 20.80 -1.14
N LEU A 418 -9.91 19.67 -1.81
CA LEU A 418 -10.72 19.59 -3.01
C LEU A 418 -12.21 19.54 -2.65
N HIS A 419 -12.62 18.62 -1.78
CA HIS A 419 -13.98 18.55 -1.26
C HIS A 419 -14.03 17.87 0.13
N PRO A 420 -14.81 18.38 1.11
CA PRO A 420 -14.83 17.86 2.48
C PRO A 420 -15.15 16.36 2.59
N SER A 421 -16.01 15.80 1.73
CA SER A 421 -16.34 14.36 1.73
C SER A 421 -15.12 13.45 1.53
N LEU A 422 -14.08 13.93 0.85
CA LEU A 422 -12.88 13.15 0.54
C LEU A 422 -11.91 13.06 1.72
N GLY A 423 -12.17 13.82 2.79
CA GLY A 423 -11.52 13.60 4.08
C GLY A 423 -11.85 12.24 4.69
N ASN A 424 -12.98 11.63 4.29
CA ASN A 424 -13.26 10.25 4.63
C ASN A 424 -12.42 9.32 3.75
N MET A 425 -11.35 8.76 4.33
CA MET A 425 -10.45 7.84 3.62
C MET A 425 -11.18 6.60 3.08
N HIS A 426 -12.21 6.09 3.75
CA HIS A 426 -13.01 4.97 3.22
C HIS A 426 -13.84 5.39 2.00
N HIS A 427 -14.34 6.63 1.96
CA HIS A 427 -15.03 7.12 0.77
C HIS A 427 -14.08 7.22 -0.42
N THR A 428 -12.89 7.78 -0.22
CA THR A 428 -11.82 7.83 -1.23
C THR A 428 -11.42 6.41 -1.67
N GLY A 429 -11.28 5.48 -0.72
CA GLY A 429 -10.98 4.07 -1.00
C GLY A 429 -12.03 3.41 -1.90
N ARG A 430 -13.32 3.69 -1.69
CA ARG A 430 -14.39 3.21 -2.58
C ARG A 430 -14.27 3.77 -3.99
N ILE A 431 -13.96 5.05 -4.16
CA ILE A 431 -13.75 5.66 -5.48
C ILE A 431 -12.57 4.99 -6.20
N ILE A 432 -11.45 4.79 -5.50
CA ILE A 432 -10.29 4.07 -6.04
C ILE A 432 -10.67 2.65 -6.47
N GLN A 433 -11.41 1.93 -5.63
CA GLN A 433 -11.83 0.56 -5.94
C GLN A 433 -12.79 0.51 -7.15
N GLU A 434 -13.70 1.46 -7.28
CA GLU A 434 -14.58 1.57 -8.45
C GLU A 434 -13.77 1.75 -9.75
N VAL A 435 -12.77 2.64 -9.75
CA VAL A 435 -11.89 2.84 -10.91
C VAL A 435 -11.04 1.60 -11.16
N ARG A 436 -10.46 1.02 -10.10
CA ARG A 436 -9.63 -0.19 -10.18
C ARG A 436 -10.40 -1.36 -10.78
N SER A 437 -11.63 -1.61 -10.34
CA SER A 437 -12.45 -2.70 -10.89
C SER A 437 -12.85 -2.48 -12.35
N ARG A 438 -12.93 -1.22 -12.81
CA ARG A 438 -13.17 -0.90 -14.23
C ARG A 438 -11.92 -1.15 -15.09
N VAL A 439 -10.74 -0.76 -14.59
CA VAL A 439 -9.47 -0.90 -15.33
C VAL A 439 -8.95 -2.34 -15.27
N TYR A 440 -9.11 -3.01 -14.13
CA TYR A 440 -8.62 -4.35 -13.86
C TYR A 440 -9.78 -5.28 -13.44
N PRO A 441 -10.59 -5.76 -14.41
CA PRO A 441 -11.76 -6.58 -14.12
C PRO A 441 -11.43 -7.92 -13.46
N TYR A 442 -10.21 -8.45 -13.68
CA TYR A 442 -9.70 -9.69 -13.08
C TYR A 442 -8.94 -9.47 -11.76
N GLY A 443 -9.12 -8.31 -11.12
CA GLY A 443 -8.43 -7.93 -9.88
C GLY A 443 -6.97 -7.54 -10.10
N THR A 444 -6.16 -7.60 -9.03
CA THR A 444 -4.74 -7.18 -9.02
C THR A 444 -3.77 -8.31 -8.59
N GLY A 445 -4.30 -9.52 -8.44
CA GLY A 445 -3.58 -10.72 -8.00
C GLY A 445 -3.18 -11.66 -9.13
N PHE A 446 -3.20 -12.96 -8.85
CA PHE A 446 -2.78 -14.02 -9.78
C PHE A 446 -3.64 -14.11 -11.06
N GLU A 447 -4.96 -13.93 -10.94
CA GLU A 447 -5.87 -13.98 -12.10
C GLU A 447 -5.58 -12.87 -13.11
N ALA A 448 -5.24 -11.68 -12.63
CA ALA A 448 -4.83 -10.56 -13.45
C ALA A 448 -3.54 -10.85 -14.24
N ALA A 449 -2.56 -11.49 -13.59
CA ALA A 449 -1.34 -11.94 -14.27
C ALA A 449 -1.66 -12.97 -15.37
N GLY A 450 -2.59 -13.89 -15.11
CA GLY A 450 -3.07 -14.85 -16.10
C GLY A 450 -3.73 -14.18 -17.31
N ASN A 451 -4.48 -13.09 -17.10
CA ASN A 451 -5.04 -12.31 -18.21
C ASN A 451 -3.96 -11.61 -19.04
N ILE A 452 -2.98 -10.96 -18.38
CA ILE A 452 -1.84 -10.36 -19.09
C ILE A 452 -1.07 -11.40 -19.90
N CYS A 453 -0.87 -12.61 -19.36
CA CYS A 453 -0.21 -13.69 -20.09
C CYS A 453 -0.97 -14.07 -21.37
N LYS A 454 -2.31 -14.03 -21.36
CA LYS A 454 -3.14 -14.28 -22.55
C LYS A 454 -3.05 -13.12 -23.55
N GLU A 455 -3.08 -11.88 -23.07
CA GLU A 455 -2.91 -10.69 -23.91
C GLU A 455 -1.53 -10.68 -24.59
N HIS A 456 -0.49 -10.98 -23.83
CA HIS A 456 0.89 -11.08 -24.34
C HIS A 456 1.12 -12.26 -25.29
N ALA A 457 0.29 -13.30 -25.25
CA ALA A 457 0.34 -14.39 -26.21
C ALA A 457 -0.19 -13.99 -27.60
N ILE A 458 -0.95 -12.89 -27.69
CA ILE A 458 -1.44 -12.32 -28.96
C ILE A 458 -0.42 -11.33 -29.54
N LEU A 459 0.39 -10.70 -28.69
CA LEU A 459 1.44 -9.77 -29.11
C LEU A 459 2.57 -10.48 -29.87
N ASN A 460 3.31 -9.69 -30.67
CA ASN A 460 4.56 -10.16 -31.27
C ASN A 460 5.51 -10.65 -30.16
N ASN A 461 6.23 -11.75 -30.44
CA ASN A 461 7.08 -12.41 -29.45
C ASN A 461 8.04 -11.44 -28.74
N GLU A 462 8.57 -10.45 -29.47
CA GLU A 462 9.51 -9.42 -28.98
C GLU A 462 8.98 -8.63 -27.75
N PHE A 463 7.67 -8.38 -27.69
CA PHE A 463 7.05 -7.60 -26.62
C PHE A 463 6.39 -8.46 -25.54
N THR A 464 6.41 -9.78 -25.69
CA THR A 464 5.84 -10.72 -24.72
C THR A 464 6.72 -10.77 -23.47
N TYR A 465 6.33 -10.05 -22.42
CA TYR A 465 7.06 -9.99 -21.14
C TYR A 465 6.63 -11.06 -20.12
N VAL A 466 5.34 -11.23 -19.89
CA VAL A 466 4.79 -12.31 -19.04
C VAL A 466 4.72 -13.58 -19.87
N ARG A 467 5.52 -14.58 -19.51
CA ARG A 467 5.75 -15.79 -20.32
C ARG A 467 5.03 -17.03 -19.81
N CYS A 468 4.81 -17.08 -18.50
CA CYS A 468 4.25 -18.25 -17.83
C CYS A 468 3.48 -17.83 -16.59
N VAL A 469 2.27 -18.35 -16.43
CA VAL A 469 1.43 -18.24 -15.23
C VAL A 469 0.82 -19.61 -14.96
N GLU A 470 1.32 -20.32 -13.95
CA GLU A 470 0.97 -21.72 -13.68
C GLU A 470 0.68 -21.96 -12.20
N THR A 471 -0.15 -22.96 -11.93
CA THR A 471 -0.40 -23.52 -10.61
C THR A 471 -0.02 -25.00 -10.62
N HIS A 472 0.80 -25.43 -9.66
CA HIS A 472 1.26 -26.80 -9.51
C HIS A 472 0.88 -27.34 -8.14
N ASP A 473 0.32 -28.55 -8.10
CA ASP A 473 0.01 -29.23 -6.85
C ASP A 473 1.23 -30.01 -6.36
N LEU A 474 1.92 -29.47 -5.37
CA LEU A 474 2.99 -30.16 -4.68
C LEU A 474 2.39 -31.12 -3.65
N LYS A 475 2.71 -32.42 -3.75
CA LYS A 475 2.16 -33.45 -2.84
C LYS A 475 2.40 -33.07 -1.38
N GLY A 476 1.32 -32.73 -0.66
CA GLY A 476 1.34 -32.41 0.77
C GLY A 476 1.63 -30.94 1.12
N HIS A 477 1.68 -30.02 0.16
CA HIS A 477 1.85 -28.57 0.39
C HIS A 477 0.72 -27.77 -0.27
N ALA A 478 0.58 -26.50 0.10
CA ALA A 478 -0.33 -25.57 -0.59
C ALA A 478 0.03 -25.45 -2.08
N ALA A 479 -0.96 -25.17 -2.92
CA ALA A 479 -0.79 -25.03 -4.37
C ALA A 479 0.32 -24.03 -4.70
N PHE A 480 1.33 -24.48 -5.45
CA PHE A 480 2.47 -23.68 -5.88
C PHE A 480 2.06 -22.82 -7.06
N ARG A 481 2.09 -21.50 -6.90
CA ARG A 481 1.79 -20.56 -7.99
C ARG A 481 3.07 -19.94 -8.47
N LEU A 482 3.25 -19.93 -9.80
CA LEU A 482 4.44 -19.45 -10.46
C LEU A 482 4.07 -18.46 -11.56
N ILE A 483 4.72 -17.30 -11.57
CA ILE A 483 4.67 -16.33 -12.67
C ILE A 483 6.10 -16.06 -13.13
N VAL A 484 6.38 -16.18 -14.43
CA VAL A 484 7.69 -15.86 -15.01
C VAL A 484 7.57 -14.67 -15.95
N CYS A 485 8.43 -13.67 -15.72
CA CYS A 485 8.52 -12.44 -16.48
C CYS A 485 9.93 -12.30 -17.06
N MET A 486 10.05 -12.25 -18.39
CA MET A 486 11.30 -12.05 -19.13
C MET A 486 10.98 -11.69 -20.58
N PHE A 487 11.74 -10.76 -21.17
CA PHE A 487 11.68 -10.47 -22.61
C PHE A 487 12.51 -11.49 -23.41
N PRO A 488 12.19 -11.77 -24.69
CA PRO A 488 13.01 -12.66 -25.53
C PRO A 488 14.47 -12.21 -25.69
N ALA A 489 14.71 -10.89 -25.75
CA ALA A 489 16.07 -10.36 -25.79
C ALA A 489 16.86 -10.74 -24.52
N MET A 490 16.20 -10.79 -23.37
CA MET A 490 16.81 -11.26 -22.11
C MET A 490 17.07 -12.77 -22.14
N SER A 491 16.19 -13.56 -22.77
CA SER A 491 16.43 -14.99 -23.02
C SER A 491 17.74 -15.23 -23.77
N ALA A 492 17.99 -14.45 -24.84
CA ALA A 492 19.21 -14.52 -25.62
C ALA A 492 20.44 -14.14 -24.79
N LEU A 493 20.34 -13.08 -23.98
CA LEU A 493 21.42 -12.67 -23.08
C LEU A 493 21.71 -13.73 -21.99
N LEU A 494 20.66 -14.36 -21.44
CA LEU A 494 20.78 -15.41 -20.42
C LEU A 494 21.56 -16.63 -20.92
N LEU A 495 21.37 -17.05 -22.18
CA LEU A 495 22.12 -18.17 -22.75
C LEU A 495 23.51 -17.78 -23.25
N SER A 496 23.80 -16.48 -23.38
CA SER A 496 25.11 -15.97 -23.77
C SER A 496 26.07 -15.73 -22.59
N THR A 497 25.55 -15.65 -21.37
CA THR A 497 26.35 -15.35 -20.18
C THR A 497 27.09 -16.58 -19.65
N LYS A 498 28.27 -16.35 -19.10
CA LYS A 498 29.12 -17.38 -18.48
C LYS A 498 28.88 -17.53 -16.98
N CYS A 499 28.50 -16.47 -16.29
CA CYS A 499 28.31 -16.50 -14.84
C CYS A 499 26.99 -15.82 -14.50
N ILE A 500 26.15 -16.49 -13.71
CA ILE A 500 24.90 -15.94 -13.21
C ILE A 500 24.93 -15.81 -11.69
N SER A 501 24.22 -14.81 -11.19
CA SER A 501 23.89 -14.60 -9.79
C SER A 501 22.39 -14.80 -9.62
N ILE A 502 22.01 -15.44 -8.51
CA ILE A 502 20.62 -15.70 -8.15
C ILE A 502 20.36 -15.10 -6.78
N ASP A 503 19.18 -14.51 -6.62
CA ASP A 503 18.73 -13.96 -5.35
C ASP A 503 17.21 -14.06 -5.22
N THR A 504 16.71 -13.89 -4.00
CA THR A 504 15.28 -13.92 -3.70
C THR A 504 14.91 -12.81 -2.73
N SER A 505 13.96 -11.95 -3.13
CA SER A 505 13.43 -10.87 -2.31
C SER A 505 12.05 -11.19 -1.77
N PHE A 506 11.87 -10.91 -0.48
CA PHE A 506 10.64 -11.14 0.27
C PHE A 506 9.86 -9.84 0.54
N LYS A 507 10.47 -8.69 0.27
CA LYS A 507 9.92 -7.39 0.69
C LYS A 507 9.01 -6.78 -0.36
N ARG A 508 9.21 -7.12 -1.63
CA ARG A 508 8.59 -6.40 -2.74
C ARG A 508 7.12 -6.73 -2.92
N VAL A 509 6.73 -7.99 -2.79
CA VAL A 509 5.35 -8.44 -3.08
C VAL A 509 4.68 -8.92 -1.81
N HIS A 510 3.43 -8.52 -1.58
CA HIS A 510 2.69 -8.99 -0.41
C HIS A 510 2.36 -10.49 -0.55
N GLN A 511 2.79 -11.33 0.40
CA GLN A 511 2.58 -12.80 0.44
C GLN A 511 3.30 -13.61 -0.66
N TRP A 512 4.12 -12.98 -1.50
CA TRP A 512 4.87 -13.64 -2.57
C TRP A 512 6.35 -13.32 -2.45
N GLN A 513 7.17 -14.14 -3.09
CA GLN A 513 8.61 -14.01 -3.18
C GLN A 513 8.98 -13.70 -4.62
N GLU A 514 9.84 -12.71 -4.81
CA GLU A 514 10.42 -12.41 -6.12
C GLU A 514 11.79 -13.05 -6.24
N PHE A 515 11.94 -13.89 -7.24
CA PHE A 515 13.18 -14.53 -7.62
C PHE A 515 13.78 -13.84 -8.84
N GLU A 516 15.08 -13.57 -8.80
CA GLU A 516 15.79 -12.87 -9.87
C GLU A 516 17.02 -13.66 -10.33
N ILE A 517 17.27 -13.63 -11.64
CA ILE A 517 18.53 -14.07 -12.24
C ILE A 517 19.22 -12.87 -12.85
N GLU A 518 20.47 -12.63 -12.46
CA GLU A 518 21.27 -11.47 -12.84
C GLU A 518 22.65 -11.91 -13.34
N ALA A 519 23.26 -11.15 -14.25
CA ALA A 519 24.71 -11.23 -14.45
C ALA A 519 25.33 -9.85 -14.68
N TRP A 520 26.63 -9.76 -14.37
CA TRP A 520 27.45 -8.59 -14.69
C TRP A 520 28.05 -8.72 -16.08
N PHE A 521 27.84 -7.70 -16.91
CA PHE A 521 28.46 -7.59 -18.23
C PHE A 521 29.57 -6.55 -18.21
N SER A 522 30.82 -6.99 -18.41
CA SER A 522 31.97 -6.10 -18.56
C SER A 522 31.89 -5.22 -19.82
N GLN A 523 31.19 -5.67 -20.85
CA GLN A 523 30.97 -4.91 -22.09
C GLN A 523 30.12 -3.66 -21.83
N TYR A 524 29.14 -3.77 -20.94
CA TYR A 524 28.18 -2.70 -20.62
C TYR A 524 28.48 -2.00 -19.29
N ASP A 525 29.50 -2.45 -18.55
CA ASP A 525 29.86 -1.97 -17.22
C ASP A 525 28.67 -1.96 -16.23
N ARG A 526 27.75 -2.92 -16.34
CA ARG A 526 26.54 -2.99 -15.51
C ARG A 526 26.06 -4.41 -15.26
N SER A 527 25.24 -4.56 -14.21
CA SER A 527 24.40 -5.72 -13.98
C SER A 527 23.13 -5.68 -14.84
N ILE A 528 22.71 -6.84 -15.31
CA ILE A 528 21.48 -7.05 -16.09
C ILE A 528 20.67 -8.16 -15.45
N VAL A 529 19.38 -7.91 -15.21
CA VAL A 529 18.42 -8.91 -14.75
C VAL A 529 17.79 -9.53 -15.99
N PHE A 530 17.83 -10.86 -16.07
CA PHE A 530 17.32 -11.60 -17.24
C PHE A 530 15.90 -12.09 -17.05
N ALA A 531 15.59 -12.52 -15.83
CA ALA A 531 14.32 -13.13 -15.51
C ALA A 531 13.92 -12.76 -14.09
N ARG A 532 12.64 -12.41 -13.94
CA ARG A 532 11.97 -12.20 -12.67
C ARG A 532 10.86 -13.22 -12.55
N ALA A 533 10.78 -13.90 -11.42
CA ALA A 533 9.71 -14.84 -11.16
C ALA A 533 9.05 -14.57 -9.82
N LEU A 534 7.72 -14.61 -9.79
CA LEU A 534 6.94 -14.50 -8.57
C LEU A 534 6.48 -15.89 -8.16
N MET A 535 6.74 -16.24 -6.89
CA MET A 535 6.40 -17.55 -6.35
C MET A 535 5.95 -17.49 -4.89
N ASN A 536 5.24 -18.52 -4.43
CA ASN A 536 4.72 -18.62 -3.07
C ASN A 536 5.36 -19.76 -2.23
N SER A 537 6.32 -20.52 -2.78
CA SER A 537 6.99 -21.63 -2.10
C SER A 537 8.49 -21.66 -2.38
N GLN A 538 9.27 -22.15 -1.41
CA GLN A 538 10.74 -22.30 -1.46
C GLN A 538 11.21 -23.76 -1.51
N SER A 539 10.29 -24.69 -1.76
CA SER A 539 10.66 -26.10 -1.83
C SER A 539 11.63 -26.37 -2.98
N ALA A 540 12.44 -27.43 -2.85
CA ALA A 540 13.36 -27.82 -3.91
C ALA A 540 12.62 -28.20 -5.20
N GLU A 541 11.40 -28.72 -5.08
CA GLU A 541 10.50 -29.05 -6.18
C GLU A 541 9.98 -27.79 -6.90
N ALA A 542 9.57 -26.76 -6.16
CA ALA A 542 9.14 -25.47 -6.71
C ALA A 542 10.27 -24.81 -7.53
N HIS A 543 11.47 -24.83 -6.97
CA HIS A 543 12.69 -24.33 -7.58
C HIS A 543 13.09 -25.10 -8.85
N LEU A 544 12.91 -26.42 -8.88
CA LEU A 544 13.12 -27.22 -10.10
C LEU A 544 12.15 -26.82 -11.22
N ILE A 545 10.86 -26.68 -10.91
CA ILE A 545 9.82 -26.28 -11.89
C ILE A 545 10.13 -24.89 -12.44
N LEU A 546 10.45 -23.94 -11.57
CA LEU A 546 10.86 -22.58 -11.94
C LEU A 546 11.99 -22.59 -12.98
N PHE A 547 13.06 -23.33 -12.73
CA PHE A 547 14.22 -23.37 -13.62
C PHE A 547 13.90 -24.04 -14.94
N GLN A 548 13.17 -25.15 -14.92
CA GLN A 548 12.70 -25.82 -16.14
C GLN A 548 11.86 -24.87 -17.01
N ARG A 549 11.02 -24.03 -16.39
CA ARG A 549 10.24 -23.02 -17.12
C ARG A 549 11.10 -21.90 -17.68
N ILE A 550 11.99 -21.29 -16.89
CA ILE A 550 12.85 -20.19 -17.37
C ILE A 550 13.72 -20.66 -18.54
N PHE A 551 14.42 -21.79 -18.40
CA PHE A 551 15.29 -22.29 -19.46
C PHE A 551 14.50 -22.87 -20.64
N GLY A 552 13.33 -23.48 -20.41
CA GLY A 552 12.44 -23.90 -21.49
C GLY A 552 11.88 -22.72 -22.31
N ILE A 553 11.63 -21.58 -21.67
CA ILE A 553 11.28 -20.33 -22.37
C ILE A 553 12.46 -19.83 -23.19
N ALA A 554 13.67 -19.83 -22.61
CA ALA A 554 14.87 -19.40 -23.32
C ALA A 554 15.21 -20.29 -24.52
N GLU A 555 15.02 -21.59 -24.38
CA GLU A 555 15.11 -22.59 -25.45
C GLU A 555 14.12 -22.31 -26.58
N LYS A 556 12.87 -21.99 -26.23
CA LYS A 556 11.83 -21.65 -27.21
C LYS A 556 12.12 -20.36 -27.97
N ASP A 557 12.70 -19.36 -27.30
CA ASP A 557 13.01 -18.05 -27.91
C ASP A 557 14.23 -18.09 -28.83
N THR A 558 15.26 -18.83 -28.44
CA THR A 558 16.57 -18.80 -29.13
C THR A 558 16.83 -20.03 -30.00
N GLY A 559 16.06 -21.10 -29.81
CA GLY A 559 16.31 -22.41 -30.40
C GLY A 559 17.57 -23.11 -29.84
N ARG A 560 18.18 -22.58 -28.76
CA ARG A 560 19.41 -23.12 -28.16
C ARG A 560 19.11 -23.71 -26.79
N GLU A 561 19.62 -24.91 -26.55
CA GLU A 561 19.57 -25.57 -25.23
C GLU A 561 20.58 -24.96 -24.26
N LEU A 562 20.24 -24.90 -22.97
CA LEU A 562 21.19 -24.54 -21.92
C LEU A 562 22.37 -25.52 -21.91
N ARG A 563 23.58 -25.05 -22.25
CA ARG A 563 24.81 -25.79 -22.05
C ARG A 563 25.56 -25.26 -20.82
N MET A 564 26.27 -26.16 -20.18
CA MET A 564 27.00 -25.89 -18.95
C MET A 564 28.41 -26.42 -19.13
N ARG A 565 29.43 -25.66 -18.72
CA ARG A 565 30.83 -26.06 -18.88
C ARG A 565 31.12 -27.41 -18.24
N HIS A 566 30.60 -27.66 -17.05
CA HIS A 566 30.81 -28.95 -16.37
C HIS A 566 30.30 -30.15 -17.18
N ILE A 567 29.15 -30.02 -17.84
CA ILE A 567 28.46 -31.14 -18.50
C ILE A 567 28.82 -31.22 -19.99
N HIS A 568 28.86 -30.07 -20.66
CA HIS A 568 28.99 -29.94 -22.11
C HIS A 568 30.32 -29.32 -22.57
N GLY A 569 31.15 -28.85 -21.65
CA GLY A 569 32.44 -28.22 -21.92
C GLY A 569 32.41 -26.71 -22.20
N ASP A 570 31.23 -26.10 -22.41
CA ASP A 570 31.10 -24.69 -22.81
C ASP A 570 29.82 -24.00 -22.28
N GLU A 571 29.72 -22.68 -22.49
CA GLU A 571 28.66 -21.72 -22.11
C GLU A 571 28.66 -21.30 -20.64
N LEU A 572 27.80 -21.89 -19.81
CA LEU A 572 27.61 -21.45 -18.43
C LEU A 572 28.62 -22.11 -17.48
N ASP A 573 29.37 -21.29 -16.78
CA ASP A 573 30.50 -21.67 -15.95
C ASP A 573 30.12 -21.83 -14.49
N THR A 574 29.48 -20.80 -13.92
CA THR A 574 29.18 -20.76 -12.49
C THR A 574 27.85 -20.10 -12.17
N VAL A 575 27.29 -20.52 -11.05
CA VAL A 575 26.09 -19.95 -10.44
C VAL A 575 26.43 -19.49 -9.03
N THR A 576 26.24 -18.19 -8.77
CA THR A 576 26.47 -17.60 -7.44
C THR A 576 25.15 -17.35 -6.72
N ALA A 577 25.02 -17.81 -5.48
CA ALA A 577 23.82 -17.62 -4.66
C ALA A 577 24.12 -17.61 -3.15
N ASP A 578 23.10 -17.34 -2.32
CA ASP A 578 23.19 -17.15 -0.87
C ASP A 578 23.40 -18.43 -0.04
N GLY A 579 23.37 -19.60 -0.68
CA GLY A 579 23.53 -20.90 -0.03
C GLY A 579 22.24 -21.54 0.48
N HIS A 580 21.05 -21.03 0.14
CA HIS A 580 19.80 -21.67 0.56
C HIS A 580 19.70 -23.09 0.00
N ARG A 581 19.58 -24.11 0.87
CA ARG A 581 19.64 -25.52 0.49
C ARG A 581 18.56 -25.92 -0.53
N GLY A 582 17.33 -25.41 -0.35
CA GLY A 582 16.24 -25.64 -1.29
C GLY A 582 16.53 -25.08 -2.68
N GLN A 583 17.18 -23.91 -2.74
CA GLN A 583 17.58 -23.28 -3.99
C GLN A 583 18.73 -24.03 -4.64
N ALA A 584 19.82 -24.30 -3.92
CA ALA A 584 20.98 -24.97 -4.49
C ALA A 584 20.63 -26.38 -5.01
N ILE A 585 20.03 -27.22 -4.16
CA ILE A 585 19.70 -28.60 -4.53
C ILE A 585 18.56 -28.64 -5.55
N GLY A 586 17.52 -27.82 -5.36
CA GLY A 586 16.33 -27.79 -6.21
C GLY A 586 16.57 -27.15 -7.57
N ASN A 587 17.09 -25.92 -7.61
CA ASN A 587 17.29 -25.17 -8.86
C ASN A 587 18.36 -25.81 -9.74
N TRP A 588 19.49 -26.22 -9.14
CA TRP A 588 20.68 -26.55 -9.92
C TRP A 588 21.03 -28.04 -9.86
N GLY A 589 21.14 -28.60 -8.65
CA GLY A 589 21.52 -30.00 -8.49
C GLY A 589 20.57 -30.97 -9.21
N ARG A 590 19.27 -30.83 -9.00
CA ARG A 590 18.24 -31.68 -9.63
C ARG A 590 18.06 -31.38 -11.13
N LEU A 591 18.20 -30.12 -11.56
CA LEU A 591 18.12 -29.76 -12.97
C LEU A 591 19.28 -30.39 -13.77
N CYS A 592 20.51 -30.27 -13.26
CA CYS A 592 21.69 -30.91 -13.86
C CYS A 592 21.51 -32.42 -13.93
N GLN A 593 21.02 -33.03 -12.86
CA GLN A 593 20.75 -34.47 -12.83
C GLN A 593 19.72 -34.87 -13.89
N SER A 594 18.62 -34.13 -14.01
CA SER A 594 17.59 -34.39 -15.02
C SER A 594 18.12 -34.31 -16.45
N LYS A 595 19.00 -33.35 -16.77
CA LYS A 595 19.63 -33.25 -18.10
C LYS A 595 20.68 -34.35 -18.34
N CYS A 596 21.37 -34.81 -17.29
CA CYS A 596 22.42 -35.83 -17.42
C CYS A 596 21.88 -37.28 -17.46
N GLN A 597 20.62 -37.53 -17.09
CA GLN A 597 20.03 -38.88 -17.03
C GLN A 597 20.10 -39.65 -18.36
N SER A 598 20.00 -38.95 -19.49
CA SER A 598 20.05 -39.53 -20.83
C SER A 598 21.42 -39.45 -21.50
N MET A 599 22.41 -38.79 -20.86
CA MET A 599 23.72 -38.54 -21.47
C MET A 599 24.71 -39.68 -21.20
N ALA A 600 25.30 -40.20 -22.27
CA ALA A 600 26.47 -41.07 -22.21
C ALA A 600 27.75 -40.22 -22.12
N GLY A 601 28.55 -40.40 -21.06
CA GLY A 601 29.81 -39.67 -20.91
C GLY A 601 30.32 -39.65 -19.47
N TYR A 602 31.62 -39.39 -19.35
CA TYR A 602 32.31 -39.21 -18.07
C TYR A 602 32.46 -37.72 -17.75
N CYS A 603 32.52 -37.38 -16.47
CA CYS A 603 32.72 -36.01 -16.04
C CYS A 603 34.10 -35.49 -16.49
N ALA A 604 34.14 -34.33 -17.13
CA ALA A 604 35.38 -33.69 -17.58
C ALA A 604 36.40 -33.47 -16.44
N TYR A 605 35.92 -33.23 -15.22
CA TYR A 605 36.75 -33.03 -14.03
C TYR A 605 37.12 -34.33 -13.29
N GLU A 606 36.35 -35.42 -13.49
CA GLU A 606 36.55 -36.72 -12.82
C GLU A 606 36.23 -37.84 -13.81
N PRO A 607 37.23 -38.30 -14.59
CA PRO A 607 37.03 -39.29 -15.65
C PRO A 607 36.49 -40.65 -15.18
N THR A 608 36.51 -40.92 -13.87
CA THR A 608 36.06 -42.17 -13.27
C THR A 608 34.56 -42.19 -12.94
N LYS A 609 33.89 -41.03 -12.92
CA LYS A 609 32.45 -40.93 -12.64
C LYS A 609 31.68 -40.61 -13.92
N ALA A 610 30.68 -41.43 -14.23
CA ALA A 610 29.75 -41.16 -15.31
C ALA A 610 28.83 -39.99 -14.96
N LEU A 611 28.51 -39.14 -15.94
CA LEU A 611 27.67 -37.94 -15.73
C LEU A 611 26.27 -38.27 -15.21
N HIS A 612 25.66 -39.35 -15.70
CA HIS A 612 24.33 -39.82 -15.27
C HIS A 612 24.32 -40.37 -13.83
N ALA A 613 25.47 -40.73 -13.28
CA ALA A 613 25.61 -41.28 -11.92
C ALA A 613 25.90 -40.19 -10.87
N LEU A 614 26.02 -38.92 -11.28
CA LEU A 614 26.26 -37.81 -10.36
C LEU A 614 25.00 -37.48 -9.56
N THR A 615 25.18 -37.26 -8.26
CA THR A 615 24.12 -36.77 -7.38
C THR A 615 23.92 -35.26 -7.57
N PRO A 616 22.77 -34.70 -7.15
CA PRO A 616 22.56 -33.26 -7.13
C PRO A 616 23.66 -32.47 -6.39
N THR A 617 24.17 -33.03 -5.30
CA THR A 617 25.26 -32.45 -4.49
C THR A 617 26.60 -32.49 -5.22
N ASP A 618 26.87 -33.56 -5.98
CA ASP A 618 28.09 -33.67 -6.80
C ASP A 618 28.11 -32.67 -7.95
N HIS A 619 26.96 -32.38 -8.58
CA HIS A 619 26.87 -31.31 -9.58
C HIS A 619 27.19 -29.94 -8.96
N LEU A 620 26.64 -29.63 -7.78
CA LEU A 620 26.88 -28.35 -7.09
C LEU A 620 28.38 -28.08 -6.85
N LYS A 621 29.16 -29.09 -6.45
CA LYS A 621 30.61 -28.97 -6.23
C LYS A 621 31.41 -28.50 -7.47
N ARG A 622 30.80 -28.53 -8.66
CA ARG A 622 31.46 -28.28 -9.96
C ARG A 622 31.02 -26.99 -10.64
N CYS A 623 30.08 -26.25 -10.05
CA CYS A 623 29.49 -25.06 -10.68
C CYS A 623 28.85 -24.06 -9.71
N TYR A 624 28.55 -24.45 -8.47
CA TYR A 624 27.95 -23.56 -7.49
C TYR A 624 29.03 -22.80 -6.71
N HIS A 625 28.87 -21.49 -6.62
CA HIS A 625 29.76 -20.58 -5.90
C HIS A 625 28.97 -19.87 -4.80
N TYR A 626 29.47 -19.92 -3.56
CA TYR A 626 28.79 -19.29 -2.43
C TYR A 626 29.02 -17.77 -2.45
N CYS A 627 27.95 -17.00 -2.28
CA CYS A 627 28.07 -15.54 -2.21
C CYS A 627 28.85 -15.08 -0.97
N PHE A 628 30.03 -14.49 -1.15
CA PHE A 628 30.92 -14.08 -0.06
C PHE A 628 30.31 -13.01 0.86
N SER A 629 29.50 -12.10 0.32
CA SER A 629 28.79 -11.10 1.15
C SER A 629 27.80 -11.75 2.11
N HIS A 630 27.07 -12.78 1.67
CA HIS A 630 26.14 -13.53 2.50
C HIS A 630 26.89 -14.39 3.53
N HIS A 631 27.98 -15.05 3.11
CA HIS A 631 28.84 -15.80 4.01
C HIS A 631 29.37 -14.92 5.15
N THR A 632 29.95 -13.76 4.81
CA THR A 632 30.49 -12.83 5.79
C THR A 632 29.42 -12.26 6.72
N ARG A 633 28.22 -11.96 6.22
CA ARG A 633 27.09 -11.53 7.06
C ARG A 633 26.66 -12.63 8.05
N HIS A 634 26.52 -13.87 7.59
CA HIS A 634 26.15 -15.00 8.45
C HIS A 634 27.18 -15.24 9.56
N VAL A 635 28.48 -15.18 9.24
CA VAL A 635 29.53 -15.32 10.26
C VAL A 635 29.56 -14.12 11.21
N ARG A 636 29.30 -12.90 10.73
CA ARG A 636 29.20 -11.70 11.58
C ARG A 636 27.97 -11.71 12.50
N ALA A 637 26.87 -12.33 12.08
CA ALA A 637 25.68 -12.49 12.91
C ALA A 637 25.93 -13.34 14.17
N LEU A 638 27.02 -14.12 14.19
CA LEU A 638 27.47 -14.88 15.36
C LEU A 638 28.27 -14.03 16.37
N ARG A 639 28.38 -12.71 16.16
CA ARG A 639 29.04 -11.78 17.10
C ARG A 639 28.34 -11.84 18.47
N GLY A 640 29.14 -11.97 19.53
CA GLY A 640 28.66 -12.12 20.91
C GLY A 640 28.35 -13.57 21.31
N GLN A 641 28.25 -14.49 20.35
CA GLN A 641 27.98 -15.91 20.60
C GLN A 641 29.20 -16.80 20.34
N VAL A 642 30.13 -16.32 19.53
CA VAL A 642 31.37 -17.00 19.13
C VAL A 642 32.52 -16.00 19.24
N GLU A 643 33.65 -16.45 19.76
CA GLU A 643 34.88 -15.65 19.91
C GLU A 643 35.41 -15.13 18.55
N GLU A 644 36.16 -14.02 18.58
CA GLU A 644 36.69 -13.36 17.37
C GLU A 644 37.72 -14.23 16.61
N ASN A 645 38.56 -14.96 17.33
CA ASN A 645 39.54 -15.92 16.77
C ASN A 645 38.86 -17.00 15.92
N VAL A 646 37.74 -17.56 16.41
CA VAL A 646 36.95 -18.57 15.74
C VAL A 646 36.25 -17.98 14.53
N ARG A 647 35.64 -16.80 14.64
CA ARG A 647 35.02 -16.12 13.49
C ARG A 647 36.04 -15.78 12.40
N THR A 648 37.24 -15.35 12.78
CA THR A 648 38.34 -15.11 11.82
C THR A 648 38.73 -16.41 11.10
N SER A 649 38.78 -17.53 11.83
CA SER A 649 39.03 -18.86 11.26
C SER A 649 37.91 -19.29 10.29
N MET A 650 36.64 -19.05 10.63
CA MET A 650 35.50 -19.30 9.73
C MET A 650 35.57 -18.46 8.45
N MET A 651 36.01 -17.20 8.55
CA MET A 651 36.22 -16.35 7.37
C MET A 651 37.39 -16.81 6.50
N ALA A 652 38.47 -17.32 7.11
CA ALA A 652 39.67 -17.79 6.40
C ALA A 652 39.40 -19.01 5.50
N LEU A 653 38.35 -19.79 5.78
CA LEU A 653 37.92 -20.91 4.93
C LEU A 653 37.45 -20.45 3.54
N ALA A 654 37.01 -19.19 3.37
CA ALA A 654 36.61 -18.63 2.09
C ALA A 654 37.84 -18.23 1.25
N SER A 655 38.62 -19.22 0.81
CA SER A 655 39.83 -19.04 0.01
C SER A 655 39.71 -19.71 -1.37
N ALA A 656 40.26 -19.03 -2.38
CA ALA A 656 40.44 -19.59 -3.72
C ALA A 656 41.71 -20.47 -3.82
N GLU A 657 42.68 -20.25 -2.94
CA GLU A 657 43.97 -20.92 -2.94
C GLU A 657 44.02 -21.99 -1.84
N GLU A 658 44.80 -23.05 -2.08
CA GLU A 658 44.96 -24.14 -1.13
C GLU A 658 45.73 -23.68 0.09
N LEU A 659 45.06 -23.73 1.24
CA LEU A 659 45.69 -23.51 2.53
C LEU A 659 46.65 -24.67 2.79
N PRO A 660 47.88 -24.40 3.28
CA PRO A 660 48.76 -25.46 3.75
C PRO A 660 48.03 -26.36 4.75
N ALA A 661 48.16 -27.68 4.59
CA ALA A 661 47.51 -28.67 5.45
C ALA A 661 47.54 -28.36 6.96
N PRO A 662 48.68 -27.97 7.58
CA PRO A 662 48.71 -27.65 9.01
C PRO A 662 47.88 -26.41 9.38
N ILE A 663 47.72 -25.46 8.46
CA ILE A 663 46.90 -24.26 8.67
C ILE A 663 45.43 -24.60 8.53
N TYR A 664 45.08 -25.45 7.56
CA TYR A 664 43.72 -25.94 7.41
C TYR A 664 43.26 -26.73 8.64
N ASP A 665 44.08 -27.66 9.13
CA ASP A 665 43.76 -28.46 10.31
C ASP A 665 43.62 -27.57 11.55
N LEU A 666 44.49 -26.57 11.69
CA LEU A 666 44.40 -25.57 12.77
C LEU A 666 43.10 -24.74 12.69
N VAL A 667 42.69 -24.32 11.49
CA VAL A 667 41.45 -23.57 11.28
C VAL A 667 40.25 -24.42 11.68
N ILE A 668 40.20 -25.68 11.25
CA ILE A 668 39.12 -26.61 11.60
C ILE A 668 39.12 -26.91 13.10
N SER A 669 40.27 -27.18 13.71
CA SER A 669 40.37 -27.44 15.16
C SER A 669 39.92 -26.24 15.98
N THR A 670 40.27 -25.03 15.53
CA THR A 670 39.84 -23.77 16.16
C THR A 670 38.32 -23.61 16.09
N ILE A 671 37.70 -23.92 14.94
CA ILE A 671 36.24 -23.88 14.79
C ILE A 671 35.55 -24.90 15.70
N LEU A 672 36.10 -26.12 15.80
CA LEU A 672 35.56 -27.17 16.67
C LEU A 672 35.67 -26.80 18.16
N SER A 673 36.70 -26.06 18.56
CA SER A 673 36.83 -25.53 19.93
C SER A 673 35.94 -24.32 20.23
N GLY A 674 35.31 -23.73 19.21
CA GLY A 674 34.55 -22.47 19.31
C GLY A 674 33.13 -22.56 19.87
N GLY A 675 32.81 -23.65 20.58
CA GLY A 675 31.50 -23.87 21.19
C GLY A 675 30.43 -24.44 20.26
N LYS A 676 29.22 -24.68 20.80
CA LYS A 676 28.13 -25.40 20.11
C LYS A 676 27.74 -24.75 18.78
N LYS A 677 27.60 -23.43 18.73
CA LYS A 677 27.18 -22.71 17.51
C LYS A 677 28.23 -22.75 16.39
N ALA A 678 29.51 -22.73 16.71
CA ALA A 678 30.58 -22.88 15.73
C ALA A 678 30.63 -24.31 15.16
N VAL A 679 30.47 -25.32 16.02
CA VAL A 679 30.37 -26.73 15.62
C VAL A 679 29.13 -26.99 14.76
N ASP A 680 27.97 -26.46 15.15
CA ASP A 680 26.72 -26.62 14.40
C ASP A 680 26.82 -25.92 13.04
N TRP A 681 27.48 -24.76 12.95
CA TRP A 681 27.78 -24.11 11.67
C TRP A 681 28.66 -24.99 10.77
N LEU A 682 29.73 -25.58 11.31
CA LEU A 682 30.62 -26.45 10.50
C LEU A 682 29.87 -27.70 10.02
N LYS A 683 29.07 -28.31 10.90
CA LYS A 683 28.20 -29.45 10.56
C LYS A 683 27.20 -29.11 9.47
N ASP A 684 26.61 -27.91 9.48
CA ASP A 684 25.74 -27.42 8.41
C ASP A 684 26.49 -27.33 7.06
N LYS A 685 27.75 -26.88 7.07
CA LYS A 685 28.57 -26.79 5.84
C LYS A 685 29.08 -28.14 5.33
N GLU A 686 29.28 -29.10 6.22
CA GLU A 686 29.63 -30.48 5.90
C GLU A 686 28.41 -31.35 5.54
N ALA A 687 27.19 -30.89 5.86
CA ALA A 687 25.97 -31.60 5.55
C ALA A 687 25.77 -31.79 4.03
N ALA A 688 25.00 -32.82 3.66
CA ALA A 688 24.68 -33.16 2.27
C ALA A 688 25.93 -33.32 1.38
N ASP A 689 26.87 -34.15 1.81
CA ASP A 689 28.15 -34.42 1.13
C ASP A 689 29.09 -33.21 1.02
N GLY A 690 28.92 -32.19 1.87
CA GLY A 690 29.83 -31.04 1.96
C GLY A 690 29.80 -30.10 0.75
N TRP A 691 28.69 -30.05 0.00
CA TRP A 691 28.57 -29.17 -1.17
C TRP A 691 28.73 -27.68 -0.78
N ALA A 692 28.21 -27.27 0.38
CA ALA A 692 28.30 -25.89 0.85
C ALA A 692 29.75 -25.51 1.17
N LEU A 693 30.51 -26.41 1.80
CA LEU A 693 31.94 -26.21 2.02
C LEU A 693 32.71 -26.13 0.69
N ALA A 694 32.39 -27.00 -0.28
CA ALA A 694 32.99 -26.94 -1.61
C ALA A 694 32.61 -25.68 -2.40
N ALA A 695 31.49 -25.03 -2.08
CA ALA A 695 31.08 -23.76 -2.65
C ALA A 695 31.75 -22.54 -2.00
N ILE A 696 32.30 -22.70 -0.80
CA ILE A 696 33.03 -21.64 -0.06
C ILE A 696 34.54 -21.76 -0.30
N TYR A 697 35.06 -23.00 -0.34
CA TYR A 697 36.50 -23.29 -0.41
C TYR A 697 36.85 -24.00 -1.72
N ARG A 698 37.51 -23.27 -2.63
CA ARG A 698 37.82 -23.72 -3.99
C ARG A 698 38.59 -25.05 -4.06
N PRO A 699 39.57 -25.36 -3.19
CA PRO A 699 40.30 -26.63 -3.26
C PRO A 699 39.42 -27.88 -3.01
N LYS A 700 38.29 -27.72 -2.30
CA LYS A 700 37.27 -28.77 -2.17
C LYS A 700 36.25 -28.70 -3.32
N SER A 701 36.15 -27.56 -4.00
CA SER A 701 35.46 -27.41 -5.27
C SER A 701 36.19 -28.13 -6.41
N LYS A 702 35.46 -28.46 -7.46
CA LYS A 702 36.01 -28.96 -8.73
C LYS A 702 36.02 -27.89 -9.81
N ILE A 703 35.66 -26.65 -9.46
CA ILE A 703 35.69 -25.50 -10.38
C ILE A 703 37.15 -25.11 -10.67
N PRO A 704 37.53 -24.91 -11.95
CA PRO A 704 38.86 -24.38 -12.32
C PRO A 704 39.17 -23.03 -11.64
N LEU A 705 40.45 -22.76 -11.36
CA LEU A 705 40.86 -21.60 -10.54
C LEU A 705 40.56 -20.26 -11.22
N ASP A 706 40.80 -20.19 -12.52
CA ASP A 706 40.48 -19.06 -13.39
C ASP A 706 38.97 -18.79 -13.41
N VAL A 707 38.17 -19.85 -13.56
CA VAL A 707 36.70 -19.78 -13.53
C VAL A 707 36.18 -19.33 -12.17
N TRP A 708 36.75 -19.86 -11.09
CA TRP A 708 36.43 -19.46 -9.72
C TRP A 708 36.74 -17.97 -9.47
N LYS A 709 37.93 -17.50 -9.88
CA LYS A 709 38.34 -16.10 -9.72
C LYS A 709 37.54 -15.15 -10.62
N ALA A 710 37.02 -15.63 -11.77
CA ALA A 710 36.16 -14.87 -12.67
C ALA A 710 34.70 -14.80 -12.18
N ALA A 711 34.25 -15.75 -11.36
CA ALA A 711 32.91 -15.74 -10.79
C ALA A 711 32.71 -14.51 -9.90
N PRO A 712 31.49 -13.91 -9.89
CA PRO A 712 31.21 -12.79 -9.02
C PRO A 712 31.30 -13.26 -7.55
N SER A 713 32.20 -12.65 -6.78
CA SER A 713 32.34 -12.98 -5.36
C SER A 713 31.16 -12.48 -4.51
N THR A 714 30.36 -11.56 -5.04
CA THR A 714 29.24 -10.94 -4.31
C THR A 714 28.02 -10.79 -5.23
N SER A 715 26.82 -11.02 -4.69
CA SER A 715 25.54 -10.65 -5.30
C SER A 715 25.19 -9.17 -5.09
N ASN A 716 26.19 -8.30 -4.92
CA ASN A 716 25.98 -6.86 -4.68
C ASN A 716 25.22 -6.18 -5.82
N GLY A 717 25.32 -6.68 -7.05
CA GLY A 717 24.51 -6.21 -8.18
C GLY A 717 23.03 -6.44 -7.91
N ASN A 718 22.68 -7.68 -7.52
CA ASN A 718 21.34 -8.06 -7.14
C ASN A 718 20.81 -7.29 -5.93
N GLU A 719 21.63 -7.14 -4.89
CA GLU A 719 21.23 -6.35 -3.71
C GLU A 719 20.97 -4.88 -4.04
N GLN A 720 21.75 -4.30 -4.96
CA GLN A 720 21.53 -2.93 -5.43
C GLN A 720 20.27 -2.83 -6.30
N ALA A 721 20.04 -3.81 -7.17
CA ALA A 721 18.81 -3.90 -7.97
C ALA A 721 17.58 -3.96 -7.06
N HIS A 722 17.58 -4.86 -6.07
CA HIS A 722 16.55 -4.93 -5.03
C HIS A 722 16.37 -3.63 -4.29
N ARG A 723 17.47 -3.00 -3.83
CA ARG A 723 17.37 -1.71 -3.12
C ARG A 723 16.75 -0.62 -3.98
N ASN A 724 17.15 -0.52 -5.24
CA ASN A 724 16.64 0.50 -6.16
C ASN A 724 15.14 0.30 -6.40
N ILE A 725 14.73 -0.94 -6.68
CA ILE A 725 13.34 -1.30 -6.93
C ILE A 725 12.47 -1.15 -5.67
N ASN A 726 13.00 -1.49 -4.49
CA ASN A 726 12.28 -1.37 -3.22
C ASN A 726 12.08 0.11 -2.79
N ARG A 727 12.85 1.07 -3.32
CA ARG A 727 12.63 2.50 -3.04
C ARG A 727 11.30 3.00 -3.60
N ASP A 728 10.80 2.38 -4.66
CA ASP A 728 9.55 2.75 -5.33
C ASP A 728 8.33 2.01 -4.74
N GLY A 729 8.54 1.15 -3.74
CA GLY A 729 7.48 0.53 -2.96
C GLY A 729 7.82 -0.89 -2.48
N THR A 730 7.33 -1.23 -1.28
CA THR A 730 7.37 -2.58 -0.71
C THR A 730 5.95 -3.08 -0.45
N LYS A 731 5.75 -4.40 -0.44
CA LYS A 731 4.43 -5.05 -0.29
C LYS A 731 3.42 -4.61 -1.36
N LEU A 732 3.86 -4.58 -2.62
CA LEU A 732 3.04 -4.27 -3.79
C LEU A 732 2.14 -5.46 -4.19
N SER A 733 1.07 -5.18 -4.94
CA SER A 733 0.25 -6.19 -5.60
C SER A 733 1.01 -6.86 -6.76
N VAL A 734 0.65 -8.11 -7.09
CA VAL A 734 1.29 -8.91 -8.16
C VAL A 734 1.28 -8.14 -9.48
N LEU A 735 0.14 -7.55 -9.83
CA LEU A 735 -0.03 -6.77 -11.05
C LEU A 735 0.88 -5.54 -11.10
N ALA A 736 0.97 -4.78 -10.01
CA ALA A 736 1.84 -3.61 -9.92
C ALA A 736 3.31 -4.00 -10.12
N VAL A 737 3.73 -5.13 -9.53
CA VAL A 737 5.10 -5.65 -9.63
C VAL A 737 5.44 -6.07 -11.06
N ILE A 738 4.52 -6.74 -11.75
CA ILE A 738 4.70 -7.15 -13.15
C ILE A 738 4.85 -5.93 -14.06
N GLN A 739 3.91 -4.98 -13.98
CA GLN A 739 3.91 -3.79 -14.85
C GLN A 739 5.12 -2.88 -14.56
N PHE A 740 5.47 -2.70 -13.29
CA PHE A 740 6.66 -1.93 -12.92
C PHE A 740 7.95 -2.65 -13.33
N GLY A 741 8.05 -3.95 -13.09
CA GLY A 741 9.18 -4.78 -13.54
C GLY A 741 9.38 -4.70 -15.05
N GLN A 742 8.29 -4.77 -15.82
CA GLN A 742 8.32 -4.63 -17.28
C GLN A 742 8.97 -3.33 -17.73
N GLY A 743 8.60 -2.20 -17.10
CA GLY A 743 9.17 -0.89 -17.43
C GLY A 743 10.66 -0.80 -17.10
N VAL A 744 11.08 -1.31 -15.94
CA VAL A 744 12.49 -1.33 -15.51
C VAL A 744 13.34 -2.17 -16.45
N ASP A 745 12.86 -3.37 -16.76
CA ASP A 745 13.54 -4.34 -17.61
C ASP A 745 13.59 -3.86 -19.07
N PHE A 746 12.54 -3.20 -19.57
CA PHE A 746 12.54 -2.55 -20.88
C PHE A 746 13.57 -1.40 -20.97
N CYS A 747 13.61 -0.52 -19.97
CA CYS A 747 14.60 0.56 -19.92
C CYS A 747 16.05 0.02 -19.87
N GLN A 748 16.25 -1.15 -19.26
CA GLN A 748 17.55 -1.80 -19.24
C GLN A 748 17.96 -2.30 -20.63
N LEU A 749 17.05 -2.88 -21.40
CA LEU A 749 17.30 -3.30 -22.79
C LEU A 749 17.57 -2.11 -23.72
N GLU A 750 16.71 -1.08 -23.69
CA GLU A 750 16.88 0.15 -24.48
C GLU A 750 18.23 0.83 -24.19
N SER A 751 18.68 0.81 -22.93
CA SER A 751 19.98 1.34 -22.56
C SER A 751 21.15 0.53 -23.15
N ILE A 752 20.99 -0.79 -23.34
CA ILE A 752 21.99 -1.63 -24.02
C ILE A 752 22.01 -1.30 -25.50
N ASP A 753 20.85 -1.20 -26.13
CA ASP A 753 20.72 -0.87 -27.55
C ASP A 753 21.29 0.52 -27.85
N THR A 754 21.02 1.50 -26.98
CA THR A 754 21.60 2.85 -27.06
C THR A 754 23.12 2.81 -26.98
N PHE A 755 23.70 1.95 -26.13
CA PHE A 755 25.15 1.77 -26.06
C PHE A 755 25.71 1.11 -27.32
N ILE A 756 25.05 0.07 -27.83
CA ILE A 756 25.49 -0.64 -29.04
C ILE A 756 25.43 0.27 -30.27
N LEU A 757 24.35 1.04 -30.42
CA LEU A 757 24.10 1.89 -31.59
C LEU A 757 24.86 3.22 -31.55
N HIS A 758 24.94 3.85 -30.38
CA HIS A 758 25.47 5.22 -30.25
C HIS A 758 26.75 5.32 -29.41
N GLY A 759 27.18 4.22 -28.76
CA GLY A 759 28.34 4.24 -27.86
C GLY A 759 28.10 4.98 -26.54
N VAL A 760 26.86 5.41 -26.27
CA VAL A 760 26.51 6.19 -25.08
C VAL A 760 26.36 5.25 -23.88
N ARG A 761 27.17 5.48 -22.85
CA ARG A 761 27.16 4.69 -21.62
C ARG A 761 26.06 5.16 -20.68
N HIS A 762 25.55 4.25 -19.84
CA HIS A 762 24.57 4.56 -18.79
C HIS A 762 25.12 5.51 -17.70
N HIS A 763 26.44 5.51 -17.49
CA HIS A 763 27.12 6.41 -16.57
C HIS A 763 28.23 7.16 -17.31
N ASP A 764 28.40 8.44 -17.00
CA ASP A 764 29.50 9.28 -17.52
C ASP A 764 30.87 8.67 -17.21
N GLN A 765 30.95 7.95 -16.09
CA GLN A 765 32.14 7.27 -15.64
C GLN A 765 32.03 5.76 -15.83
N ALA A 766 32.93 5.19 -16.62
CA ALA A 766 33.06 3.75 -16.83
C ALA A 766 33.37 2.99 -15.52
N GLN A 767 32.57 1.97 -15.19
CA GLN A 767 32.78 1.13 -13.99
C GLN A 767 33.81 0.01 -14.23
N THR A 768 34.96 0.39 -14.79
CA THR A 768 36.07 -0.53 -15.06
C THR A 768 36.55 -1.25 -13.80
N HIS A 769 37.18 -2.42 -13.97
CA HIS A 769 37.79 -3.16 -12.87
C HIS A 769 38.74 -2.30 -12.02
N PHE A 770 39.53 -1.42 -12.65
CA PHE A 770 40.41 -0.48 -11.95
C PHE A 770 39.65 0.42 -10.97
N ARG A 771 38.58 1.08 -11.43
CA ARG A 771 37.80 1.98 -10.58
C ARG A 771 37.04 1.24 -9.48
N ARG A 772 36.50 0.06 -9.79
CA ARG A 772 35.83 -0.78 -8.79
C ARG A 772 36.78 -1.18 -7.67
N VAL A 773 38.01 -1.59 -8.00
CA VAL A 773 39.06 -1.92 -7.03
C VAL A 773 39.48 -0.66 -6.27
N GLY A 774 39.71 0.46 -6.95
CA GLY A 774 40.05 1.74 -6.30
C GLY A 774 39.00 2.18 -5.29
N HIS A 775 37.71 2.16 -5.66
CA HIS A 775 36.62 2.45 -4.73
C HIS A 775 36.53 1.44 -3.58
N ALA A 776 36.78 0.16 -3.83
CA ALA A 776 36.80 -0.85 -2.77
C ALA A 776 37.92 -0.60 -1.76
N LEU A 777 39.12 -0.25 -2.23
CA LEU A 777 40.26 0.10 -1.37
C LEU A 777 39.97 1.35 -0.53
N ILE A 778 39.46 2.41 -1.15
CA ILE A 778 39.07 3.64 -0.45
C ILE A 778 37.99 3.36 0.61
N ARG A 779 36.96 2.58 0.27
CA ARG A 779 35.92 2.18 1.23
C ARG A 779 36.50 1.34 2.37
N SER A 780 37.41 0.41 2.06
CA SER A 780 38.07 -0.42 3.07
C SER A 780 38.90 0.42 4.02
N ALA A 781 39.71 1.36 3.52
CA ALA A 781 40.47 2.30 4.33
C ALA A 781 39.56 3.17 5.21
N ALA A 782 38.47 3.69 4.66
CA ALA A 782 37.50 4.48 5.42
C ALA A 782 36.73 3.68 6.49
N VAL A 783 36.50 2.38 6.26
CA VAL A 783 35.92 1.48 7.27
C VAL A 783 36.94 1.20 8.36
N GLN A 784 38.19 0.89 8.00
CA GLN A 784 39.27 0.70 8.97
C GLN A 784 39.48 1.93 9.85
N LEU A 785 39.49 3.13 9.24
CA LEU A 785 39.61 4.38 9.99
C LEU A 785 38.46 4.56 11.00
N ARG A 786 37.22 4.27 10.59
CA ARG A 786 36.07 4.31 11.49
C ARG A 786 36.16 3.28 12.61
N THR A 787 36.57 2.04 12.31
CA THR A 787 36.77 1.01 13.33
C THR A 787 37.86 1.38 14.33
N VAL A 788 38.95 2.00 13.87
CA VAL A 788 39.99 2.54 14.76
C VAL A 788 39.41 3.65 15.63
N GLN A 789 38.67 4.60 15.07
CA GLN A 789 38.02 5.68 15.84
C GLN A 789 37.00 5.15 16.86
N ASP A 790 36.21 4.14 16.51
CA ASP A 790 35.25 3.50 17.40
C ASP A 790 35.97 2.79 18.55
N ASN A 791 37.05 2.05 18.24
CA ASN A 791 37.88 1.39 19.24
C ASN A 791 38.57 2.41 20.16
N ASP A 792 39.11 3.50 19.61
CA ASP A 792 39.73 4.58 20.39
C ASP A 792 38.69 5.21 21.35
N SER A 793 37.47 5.42 20.86
CA SER A 793 36.35 5.93 21.68
C SER A 793 35.93 4.95 22.78
N GLU A 794 35.94 3.65 22.51
CA GLU A 794 35.65 2.61 23.51
C GLU A 794 36.77 2.53 24.56
N LEU A 795 38.02 2.59 24.12
CA LEU A 795 39.20 2.61 24.97
C LEU A 795 39.22 3.85 25.88
N GLU A 796 38.84 5.02 25.36
CA GLU A 796 38.69 6.25 26.14
C GLU A 796 37.61 6.10 27.24
N LYS A 797 36.46 5.48 26.92
CA LYS A 797 35.43 5.17 27.92
C LYS A 797 35.94 4.22 29.00
N SER A 798 36.67 3.17 28.62
CA SER A 798 37.29 2.25 29.58
C SER A 798 38.33 2.95 30.44
N TYR A 799 39.15 3.85 29.90
CA TYR A 799 40.09 4.65 30.68
C TYR A 799 39.40 5.58 31.68
N ILE A 800 38.33 6.25 31.27
CA ILE A 800 37.52 7.09 32.18
C ILE A 800 36.93 6.23 33.31
N GLN A 801 36.44 5.03 33.01
CA GLN A 801 35.93 4.10 34.03
C GLN A 801 37.04 3.66 34.99
N LEU A 802 38.21 3.26 34.48
CA LEU A 802 39.37 2.90 35.31
C LEU A 802 39.81 4.05 36.21
N SER A 803 39.84 5.29 35.70
CA SER A 803 40.17 6.48 36.49
C SER A 803 39.18 6.68 37.63
N LYS A 804 37.86 6.53 37.38
CA LYS A 804 36.84 6.60 38.44
C LYS A 804 37.03 5.51 39.50
N TRP A 805 37.33 4.29 39.07
CA TRP A 805 37.56 3.17 39.99
C TRP A 805 38.82 3.40 40.85
N GLN A 806 39.87 3.98 40.26
CA GLN A 806 41.07 4.37 41.00
C GLN A 806 40.79 5.47 42.02
N GLU A 807 40.04 6.51 41.64
CA GLU A 807 39.62 7.57 42.56
C GLU A 807 38.78 7.02 43.72
N ASP A 808 37.83 6.13 43.45
CA ASP A 808 36.98 5.54 44.48
C ASP A 808 37.76 4.59 45.40
N THR A 809 38.69 3.81 44.85
CA THR A 809 39.62 2.99 45.63
C THR A 809 40.51 3.87 46.53
N GLN A 810 40.97 5.02 46.02
CA GLN A 810 41.76 5.96 46.78
C GLN A 810 40.94 6.62 47.91
N LYS A 811 39.69 6.99 47.65
CA LYS A 811 38.75 7.48 48.68
C LYS A 811 38.51 6.42 49.76
N GLN A 812 38.26 5.17 49.37
CA GLN A 812 38.09 4.06 50.31
C GLN A 812 39.36 3.82 51.13
N THR A 813 40.53 3.87 50.50
CA THR A 813 41.82 3.72 51.20
C THR A 813 42.05 4.86 52.20
N VAL A 814 41.73 6.10 51.85
CA VAL A 814 41.82 7.25 52.76
C VAL A 814 40.80 7.14 53.90
N ALA A 815 39.58 6.71 53.62
CA ALA A 815 38.57 6.46 54.64
C ALA A 815 39.02 5.36 55.63
N LEU A 816 39.62 4.29 55.11
CA LEU A 816 40.13 3.17 55.91
C LEU A 816 41.35 3.58 56.75
N LYS A 817 42.25 4.42 56.22
CA LYS A 817 43.34 5.05 56.99
C LYS A 817 42.82 5.95 58.11
N ARG A 818 41.79 6.77 57.84
CA ARG A 818 41.16 7.63 58.87
C ARG A 818 40.46 6.80 59.95
N ALA A 819 39.79 5.71 59.58
CA ALA A 819 39.19 4.79 60.55
C ALA A 819 40.26 4.13 61.45
N LEU A 820 41.41 3.76 60.88
CA LEU A 820 42.56 3.25 61.63
C LEU A 820 43.18 4.30 62.57
N GLU A 821 43.32 5.55 62.12
CA GLU A 821 43.88 6.66 62.92
C GLU A 821 42.96 7.10 64.05
N ASN A 822 41.64 6.95 63.89
CA ASN A 822 40.64 7.26 64.91
C ASN A 822 40.41 6.13 65.93
N GLY A 823 41.10 4.99 65.79
CA GLY A 823 41.01 3.87 66.74
C GLY A 823 39.69 3.09 66.69
N GLU A 824 38.96 3.14 65.57
CA GLU A 824 37.72 2.39 65.36
C GLU A 824 37.94 1.07 64.60
N VAL A 825 39.03 0.35 64.94
CA VAL A 825 39.26 -1.02 64.49
C VAL A 825 39.50 -1.93 65.69
#